data_AF-A0A9E4K938-F1
#
_entry.id   AF-A0A9E4K938-F1
#
_cell.length_a   1.000
_cell.length_b   1.000
_cell.length_c   1.000
_cell.angle_alpha   90.00
_cell.angle_beta   90.00
_cell.angle_gamma   90.00
#
_symmetry.space_group_name_H-M   'P 1'
#
loop_
_entity.id
_entity.type
_entity.pdbx_description
1 polymer ?
#
loop_
_entity_poly.entity_id
_entity_poly.type
_entity_poly.pdbx_seq_one_letter_code
_entity_poly.pdbx_strand_id
1 'polypeptide(L)'
;MNNYLNIDHVSITFPTDNGPLNVLNDVDLKVTQGEFISLIGHSGCGKSTVLNIVAGLLNATEGGVILEEKEVTEPGPDRAVVFQNHSLLPWLTVYDNVRLAVDQVFKKSKSKEERHRWTLHNLELVHMSHALDRKPDEISGGMKQRVGIARALAMEPKVLLMDEPFGALDSLTRTHMQDSLMEIQARLNNTVIMITHDVDEAVLLSDRIIMMTNGPSATIGEILNIDLPKPRNRLALAENPVYNHYRAEVVRFLHERHQQPEEEKSQPEAEAESDTVVDLSAWLKSSQSATGKTLEKDQLTLGFIPLTDCAPLVVAKEKGFFHQQGLNVELSRENSWANIRDKVGIGMLDGAQMLAAMPLASALGVSGSVPMITAMSLDLNGNGITVSKDIHQRMVATGERDLDSLAGSGRALKKVIEENRAAGGKPLMFATVFPYSSHNYLLRYWLAASGIDPDNDIQLTVVPPPQMVNYLQAGVISGFCVGEPWNTLAVCNGLGHTLAASYDIWNNHPEKVFGVASSWAAANPNTHQAVITALIKACEWIDQAENRKEVCELLSQGRYVNAPQEILEKSMLGTFQFSRDEAAVERADFNVFNRYSANFPWRSHAIWFLTQMVRWGQLRDPFDLQRIAKLVYQPEIYRKAAASLAIDLPQADIKPEGIHGEAWQLAGEQHSLAMGSDLFFDGNAFDPEKPIDYLKAQPVSNLGCSIEALLQANPSKRSLSPDTERLTEEASQ
;
A
#
# COMPACT_ATOMS: atom_id res chain seq x y z
N MET A 1 -42.58 6.04 -14.35
CA MET A 1 -41.65 6.24 -13.22
C MET A 1 -41.18 7.67 -13.33
N ASN A 2 -41.43 8.53 -12.34
CA ASN A 2 -40.95 9.91 -12.37
C ASN A 2 -39.47 9.91 -11.95
N ASN A 3 -38.61 10.52 -12.76
CA ASN A 3 -37.19 10.70 -12.44
C ASN A 3 -37.08 11.73 -11.31
N TYR A 4 -36.44 11.36 -10.20
CA TYR A 4 -36.36 12.21 -9.01
C TYR A 4 -35.27 13.28 -9.17
N LEU A 5 -34.07 12.82 -9.54
CA LEU A 5 -32.93 13.64 -9.92
C LEU A 5 -32.51 13.24 -11.35
N ASN A 6 -32.40 14.22 -12.23
CA ASN A 6 -31.96 14.06 -13.61
C ASN A 6 -30.70 14.89 -13.84
N ILE A 7 -29.59 14.24 -14.20
CA ILE A 7 -28.40 14.88 -14.75
C ILE A 7 -28.59 14.81 -16.26
N ASP A 8 -28.91 15.94 -16.90
CA ASP A 8 -29.34 15.98 -18.30
C ASP A 8 -28.20 16.50 -19.17
N HIS A 9 -27.53 15.59 -19.90
CA HIS A 9 -26.50 15.90 -20.90
C HIS A 9 -25.43 16.89 -20.41
N VAL A 10 -24.93 16.69 -19.18
CA VAL A 10 -24.02 17.64 -18.52
C VAL A 10 -22.62 17.56 -19.12
N SER A 11 -22.12 18.70 -19.60
CA SER A 11 -20.73 18.89 -20.04
C SER A 11 -20.09 20.07 -19.30
N ILE A 12 -18.79 19.98 -19.02
CA ILE A 12 -18.07 21.08 -18.35
C ILE A 12 -16.67 21.28 -18.90
N THR A 13 -16.38 22.53 -19.27
CA THR A 13 -15.09 22.96 -19.78
C THR A 13 -14.51 24.06 -18.91
N PHE A 14 -13.29 23.86 -18.41
CA PHE A 14 -12.56 24.86 -17.63
C PHE A 14 -11.60 25.66 -18.51
N PRO A 15 -11.51 26.98 -18.36
CA PRO A 15 -10.44 27.75 -18.97
C PRO A 15 -9.12 27.42 -18.28
N THR A 16 -8.09 27.03 -19.04
CA THR A 16 -6.73 26.81 -18.52
C THR A 16 -5.71 27.56 -19.37
N ASP A 17 -4.51 27.81 -18.82
CA ASP A 17 -3.43 28.53 -19.52
C ASP A 17 -2.95 27.81 -20.81
N ASN A 18 -3.21 26.50 -20.92
CA ASN A 18 -2.89 25.67 -22.08
C ASN A 18 -4.08 25.47 -23.04
N GLY A 19 -5.19 26.20 -22.85
CA GLY A 19 -6.43 26.08 -23.61
C GLY A 19 -7.63 25.57 -22.79
N PRO A 20 -8.84 25.54 -23.38
CA PRO A 20 -10.03 25.02 -22.69
C PRO A 20 -9.90 23.51 -22.44
N LEU A 21 -9.99 23.10 -21.17
CA LEU A 21 -9.97 21.70 -20.75
C LEU A 21 -11.40 21.21 -20.55
N ASN A 22 -11.89 20.40 -21.48
CA ASN A 22 -13.17 19.71 -21.32
C ASN A 22 -13.01 18.53 -20.34
N VAL A 23 -13.67 18.57 -19.18
CA VAL A 23 -13.54 17.56 -18.13
C VAL A 23 -14.65 16.52 -18.20
N LEU A 24 -15.89 16.95 -18.44
CA LEU A 24 -17.06 16.08 -18.59
C LEU A 24 -17.71 16.33 -19.94
N ASN A 25 -18.10 15.26 -20.61
CA ASN A 25 -18.78 15.32 -21.89
C ASN A 25 -20.05 14.48 -21.84
N ASP A 26 -21.20 15.11 -21.99
CA ASP A 26 -22.49 14.46 -22.19
C ASP A 26 -22.86 13.42 -21.12
N VAL A 27 -22.80 13.81 -19.84
CA VAL A 27 -23.21 12.94 -18.72
C VAL A 27 -24.73 12.97 -18.58
N ASP A 28 -25.41 11.88 -18.96
CA ASP A 28 -26.86 11.66 -18.75
C ASP A 28 -27.12 10.56 -17.70
N LEU A 29 -27.73 10.93 -16.57
CA LEU A 29 -28.05 10.00 -15.49
C LEU A 29 -29.39 10.34 -14.82
N LYS A 30 -30.25 9.32 -14.73
CA LYS A 30 -31.53 9.37 -14.02
C LYS A 30 -31.46 8.59 -12.72
N VAL A 31 -31.79 9.25 -11.60
CA VAL A 31 -31.81 8.66 -10.26
C VAL A 31 -33.23 8.67 -9.71
N THR A 32 -33.64 7.54 -9.15
CA THR A 32 -34.95 7.33 -8.53
C THR A 32 -34.94 7.73 -7.05
N GLN A 33 -36.11 8.02 -6.49
CA GLN A 33 -36.21 8.45 -5.09
C GLN A 33 -35.90 7.28 -4.14
N GLY A 34 -35.04 7.51 -3.14
CA GLY A 34 -34.62 6.50 -2.16
C GLY A 34 -33.48 5.59 -2.64
N GLU A 35 -32.97 5.83 -3.85
CA GLU A 35 -31.91 5.04 -4.46
C GLU A 35 -30.54 5.38 -3.88
N PHE A 36 -29.71 4.35 -3.66
CA PHE A 36 -28.29 4.52 -3.34
C PHE A 36 -27.46 4.24 -4.59
N ILE A 37 -26.79 5.24 -5.13
CA ILE A 37 -25.86 5.05 -6.24
C ILE A 37 -24.42 5.38 -5.85
N SER A 38 -23.46 4.65 -6.44
CA SER A 38 -22.04 5.01 -6.35
C SER A 38 -21.49 5.41 -7.71
N LEU A 39 -20.66 6.44 -7.74
CA LEU A 39 -19.88 6.85 -8.91
C LEU A 39 -18.44 6.34 -8.74
N ILE A 40 -17.99 5.53 -9.70
CA ILE A 40 -16.65 4.96 -9.77
C ILE A 40 -16.00 5.32 -11.11
N GLY A 41 -14.68 5.48 -11.12
CA GLY A 41 -13.88 5.79 -12.30
C GLY A 41 -12.48 6.21 -11.90
N HIS A 42 -11.58 6.36 -12.87
CA HIS A 42 -10.18 6.72 -12.63
C HIS A 42 -10.00 8.07 -11.91
N SER A 43 -8.85 8.26 -11.27
CA SER A 43 -8.51 9.57 -10.71
C SER A 43 -8.49 10.63 -11.82
N GLY A 44 -9.09 11.79 -11.58
CA GLY A 44 -9.16 12.87 -12.57
C GLY A 44 -10.26 12.75 -13.64
N CYS A 45 -11.11 11.70 -13.63
CA CYS A 45 -12.21 11.58 -14.60
C CYS A 45 -13.44 12.46 -14.30
N GLY A 46 -13.36 13.39 -13.34
CA GLY A 46 -14.44 14.34 -13.06
C GLY A 46 -15.55 13.88 -12.11
N LYS A 47 -15.39 12.81 -11.32
CA LYS A 47 -16.39 12.35 -10.32
C LYS A 47 -16.81 13.47 -9.36
N SER A 48 -15.85 14.12 -8.69
CA SER A 48 -16.13 15.23 -7.77
C SER A 48 -16.71 16.44 -8.52
N THR A 49 -16.41 16.59 -9.82
CA THR A 49 -17.02 17.62 -10.67
C THR A 49 -18.51 17.34 -10.86
N VAL A 50 -18.91 16.11 -11.17
CA VAL A 50 -20.34 15.70 -11.24
C VAL A 50 -21.03 15.98 -9.91
N LEU A 51 -20.42 15.57 -8.79
CA LEU A 51 -21.00 15.77 -7.46
C LEU A 51 -21.17 17.26 -7.12
N ASN A 52 -20.19 18.11 -7.46
CA ASN A 52 -20.28 19.56 -7.26
C ASN A 52 -21.36 20.22 -8.12
N ILE A 53 -21.58 19.74 -9.35
CA ILE A 53 -22.67 20.21 -10.22
C ILE A 53 -24.02 19.82 -9.63
N VAL A 54 -24.18 18.57 -9.21
CA VAL A 54 -25.40 18.11 -8.53
C VAL A 54 -25.64 18.93 -7.26
N ALA A 55 -24.61 19.27 -6.49
CA ALA A 55 -24.72 20.11 -5.31
C ALA A 55 -25.12 21.57 -5.61
N GLY A 56 -24.99 22.03 -6.86
CA GLY A 56 -25.15 23.44 -7.25
C GLY A 56 -23.96 24.32 -6.86
N LEU A 57 -22.82 23.71 -6.50
CA LEU A 57 -21.57 24.43 -6.18
C LEU A 57 -20.81 24.84 -7.44
N LEU A 58 -21.13 24.21 -8.57
CA LEU A 58 -20.50 24.43 -9.86
C LEU A 58 -21.57 24.36 -10.96
N ASN A 59 -21.61 25.33 -11.86
CA ASN A 59 -22.54 25.30 -12.98
C ASN A 59 -21.91 24.57 -14.17
N ALA A 60 -22.69 23.70 -14.83
CA ALA A 60 -22.27 23.05 -16.07
C ALA A 60 -22.10 24.09 -17.20
N THR A 61 -21.25 23.78 -18.18
CA THR A 61 -21.11 24.59 -19.38
C THR A 61 -22.27 24.33 -20.35
N GLU A 62 -22.69 23.06 -20.44
CA GLU A 62 -23.84 22.61 -21.23
C GLU A 62 -24.64 21.57 -20.42
N GLY A 63 -25.93 21.44 -20.72
CA GLY A 63 -26.84 20.60 -19.95
C GLY A 63 -27.19 21.21 -18.58
N GLY A 64 -27.77 20.39 -17.71
CA GLY A 64 -28.18 20.85 -16.38
C GLY A 64 -28.60 19.71 -15.44
N VAL A 65 -28.82 20.05 -14.17
CA VAL A 65 -29.33 19.11 -13.17
C VAL A 65 -30.72 19.53 -12.75
N ILE A 66 -31.67 18.60 -12.77
CA ILE A 66 -33.06 18.82 -12.39
C ILE A 66 -33.39 17.94 -11.18
N LEU A 67 -33.82 18.53 -10.08
CA LEU A 67 -34.31 17.84 -8.87
C LEU A 67 -35.77 18.22 -8.64
N GLU A 68 -36.67 17.23 -8.64
CA GLU A 68 -38.12 17.43 -8.50
C GLU A 68 -38.68 18.52 -9.44
N GLU A 69 -38.37 18.40 -10.73
CA GLU A 69 -38.81 19.34 -11.79
C GLU A 69 -38.23 20.76 -11.67
N LYS A 70 -37.26 20.99 -10.78
CA LYS A 70 -36.56 22.27 -10.62
C LYS A 70 -35.10 22.15 -11.01
N GLU A 71 -34.65 23.05 -11.85
CA GLU A 71 -33.24 23.16 -12.21
C GLU A 71 -32.41 23.60 -11.00
N VAL A 72 -31.26 22.95 -10.83
CA VAL A 72 -30.28 23.23 -9.79
C VAL A 72 -29.25 24.21 -10.34
N THR A 73 -29.31 25.46 -9.88
CA THR A 73 -28.40 26.54 -10.29
C THR A 73 -27.58 27.11 -9.13
N GLU A 74 -27.93 26.75 -7.89
CA GLU A 74 -27.26 27.19 -6.68
C GLU A 74 -27.30 26.10 -5.58
N PRO A 75 -26.45 26.19 -4.54
CA PRO A 75 -26.48 25.26 -3.42
C PRO A 75 -27.75 25.46 -2.57
N GLY A 76 -28.31 24.35 -2.07
CA GLY A 76 -29.55 24.37 -1.30
C GLY A 76 -29.57 23.31 -0.19
N PRO A 77 -30.38 23.49 0.88
CA PRO A 77 -30.47 22.55 2.00
C PRO A 77 -31.07 21.20 1.60
N ASP A 78 -31.74 21.14 0.46
CA ASP A 78 -32.27 19.93 -0.15
C ASP A 78 -31.16 19.02 -0.73
N ARG A 79 -29.92 19.49 -0.84
CA ARG A 79 -28.76 18.73 -1.33
C ARG A 79 -27.57 18.92 -0.37
N ALA A 80 -27.38 17.99 0.55
CA ALA A 80 -26.30 18.09 1.53
C ALA A 80 -25.05 17.33 1.09
N VAL A 81 -23.88 17.95 1.25
CA VAL A 81 -22.58 17.36 0.88
C VAL A 81 -21.80 16.94 2.12
N VAL A 82 -21.29 15.70 2.11
CA VAL A 82 -20.29 15.18 3.03
C VAL A 82 -18.95 15.10 2.29
N PHE A 83 -18.03 15.99 2.63
CA PHE A 83 -16.71 16.09 1.98
C PHE A 83 -15.71 15.08 2.52
N GLN A 84 -14.73 14.71 1.69
CA GLN A 84 -13.59 13.84 2.04
C GLN A 84 -12.79 14.40 3.23
N ASN A 85 -12.56 15.72 3.25
CA ASN A 85 -12.08 16.42 4.44
C ASN A 85 -13.28 16.73 5.33
N HIS A 86 -13.28 16.20 6.56
CA HIS A 86 -14.36 16.29 7.55
C HIS A 86 -15.02 17.68 7.71
N SER A 87 -14.32 18.77 7.35
CA SER A 87 -14.85 20.15 7.21
C SER A 87 -15.66 20.61 8.43
N LEU A 88 -15.28 20.13 9.62
CA LEU A 88 -15.85 20.58 10.89
C LEU A 88 -15.20 21.90 11.29
N LEU A 89 -15.97 22.78 11.90
CA LEU A 89 -15.46 24.04 12.41
C LEU A 89 -14.73 23.78 13.73
N PRO A 90 -13.40 24.00 13.79
CA PRO A 90 -12.57 23.54 14.91
C PRO A 90 -12.85 24.26 16.23
N TRP A 91 -13.45 25.44 16.18
CA TRP A 91 -13.83 26.21 17.37
C TRP A 91 -15.22 25.85 17.92
N LEU A 92 -16.00 25.01 17.23
CA LEU A 92 -17.33 24.58 17.66
C LEU A 92 -17.27 23.17 18.25
N THR A 93 -18.13 22.89 19.25
CA THR A 93 -18.31 21.52 19.76
C THR A 93 -18.94 20.60 18.72
N VAL A 94 -18.98 19.29 18.99
CA VAL A 94 -19.74 18.32 18.19
C VAL A 94 -21.21 18.73 18.09
N TYR A 95 -21.82 19.10 19.21
CA TYR A 95 -23.19 19.59 19.24
C TYR A 95 -23.34 20.85 18.38
N ASP A 96 -22.45 21.83 18.54
CA ASP A 96 -22.54 23.11 17.83
C ASP A 96 -22.32 22.97 16.32
N ASN A 97 -21.46 22.04 15.89
CA ASN A 97 -21.22 21.75 14.48
C ASN A 97 -22.50 21.29 13.77
N VAL A 98 -23.29 20.41 14.42
CA VAL A 98 -24.58 19.95 13.88
C VAL A 98 -25.67 21.01 14.07
N ARG A 99 -25.68 21.68 15.22
CA ARG A 99 -26.65 22.73 15.56
C ARG A 99 -26.63 23.88 14.56
N LEU A 100 -25.44 24.24 14.06
CA LEU A 100 -25.29 25.29 13.06
C LEU A 100 -26.14 25.03 11.80
N ALA A 101 -26.10 23.80 11.28
CA ALA A 101 -26.89 23.41 10.11
C ALA A 101 -28.40 23.47 10.41
N VAL A 102 -28.82 22.95 11.57
CA VAL A 102 -30.21 22.98 12.03
C VAL A 102 -30.72 24.42 12.16
N ASP A 103 -29.90 25.31 12.72
CA ASP A 103 -30.27 26.71 12.87
C ASP A 103 -30.37 27.41 11.53
N GLN A 104 -29.45 27.14 10.60
CA GLN A 104 -29.49 27.76 9.28
C GLN A 104 -30.76 27.39 8.49
N VAL A 105 -31.19 26.13 8.57
CA VAL A 105 -32.36 25.63 7.81
C VAL A 105 -33.68 25.91 8.54
N PHE A 106 -33.74 25.70 9.85
CA PHE A 106 -35.01 25.68 10.59
C PHE A 106 -35.27 26.89 11.49
N LYS A 107 -34.43 27.93 11.48
CA LYS A 107 -34.62 29.13 12.33
C LYS A 107 -35.99 29.79 12.18
N LYS A 108 -36.63 29.70 11.01
CA LYS A 108 -37.96 30.28 10.74
C LYS A 108 -39.12 29.31 10.97
N SER A 109 -38.87 28.00 11.04
CA SER A 109 -39.91 26.97 11.05
C SER A 109 -39.97 26.13 12.34
N LYS A 110 -38.90 26.07 13.13
CA LYS A 110 -38.84 25.34 14.41
C LYS A 110 -38.42 26.28 15.56
N SER A 111 -39.03 26.09 16.73
CA SER A 111 -38.65 26.74 17.98
C SER A 111 -37.21 26.40 18.40
N LYS A 112 -36.66 27.10 19.41
CA LYS A 112 -35.30 26.83 19.88
C LYS A 112 -35.18 25.42 20.48
N GLU A 113 -36.20 25.00 21.20
CA GLU A 113 -36.37 23.71 21.87
C GLU A 113 -36.53 22.57 20.85
N GLU A 114 -37.33 22.77 19.80
CA GLU A 114 -37.46 21.81 18.71
C GLU A 114 -36.15 21.62 17.95
N ARG A 115 -35.44 22.71 17.64
CA ARG A 115 -34.12 22.64 17.03
C ARG A 115 -33.12 21.90 17.92
N HIS A 116 -33.23 22.04 19.25
CA HIS A 116 -32.31 21.38 20.19
C HIS A 116 -32.55 19.87 20.20
N ARG A 117 -33.82 19.46 20.32
CA ARG A 117 -34.21 18.05 20.21
C ARG A 117 -33.81 17.45 18.86
N TRP A 118 -33.95 18.21 17.77
CA TRP A 118 -33.57 17.77 16.43
C TRP A 118 -32.05 17.57 16.28
N THR A 119 -31.23 18.49 16.82
CA THR A 119 -29.77 18.32 16.85
C THR A 119 -29.38 17.07 17.62
N LEU A 120 -29.94 16.85 18.82
CA LEU A 120 -29.64 15.66 19.62
C LEU A 120 -30.07 14.37 18.91
N HIS A 121 -31.24 14.37 18.28
CA HIS A 121 -31.74 13.23 17.53
C HIS A 121 -30.78 12.82 16.40
N ASN A 122 -30.25 13.78 15.63
CA ASN A 122 -29.31 13.48 14.54
C ASN A 122 -27.94 13.03 15.04
N LEU A 123 -27.48 13.54 16.18
CA LEU A 123 -26.27 13.05 16.83
C LEU A 123 -26.44 11.63 17.39
N GLU A 124 -27.63 11.29 17.87
CA GLU A 124 -27.97 9.94 18.31
C GLU A 124 -28.01 8.95 17.14
N LEU A 125 -28.56 9.34 15.99
CA LEU A 125 -28.59 8.53 14.76
C LEU A 125 -27.21 8.08 14.30
N VAL A 126 -26.17 8.89 14.56
CA VAL A 126 -24.78 8.56 14.26
C VAL A 126 -23.99 8.13 15.50
N HIS A 127 -24.64 7.75 16.59
CA HIS A 127 -23.99 7.30 17.83
C HIS A 127 -22.98 8.30 18.45
N MET A 128 -23.22 9.61 18.31
CA MET A 128 -22.36 10.68 18.83
C MET A 128 -22.86 11.33 20.13
N SER A 129 -23.92 10.78 20.75
CA SER A 129 -24.49 11.32 22.01
C SER A 129 -23.52 11.37 23.20
N HIS A 130 -22.43 10.60 23.18
CA HIS A 130 -21.45 10.55 24.26
C HIS A 130 -20.35 11.63 24.17
N ALA A 131 -20.30 12.39 23.08
CA ALA A 131 -19.21 13.33 22.78
C ALA A 131 -19.71 14.74 22.42
N LEU A 132 -20.93 15.11 22.85
CA LEU A 132 -21.62 16.36 22.48
C LEU A 132 -20.78 17.61 22.72
N ASP A 133 -20.12 17.69 23.88
CA ASP A 133 -19.37 18.87 24.32
C ASP A 133 -17.90 18.88 23.86
N ARG A 134 -17.44 17.81 23.20
CA ARG A 134 -16.07 17.72 22.70
C ARG A 134 -15.89 18.57 21.45
N LYS A 135 -14.67 19.04 21.21
CA LYS A 135 -14.28 19.73 19.98
C LYS A 135 -13.69 18.76 18.95
N PRO A 136 -13.62 19.12 17.66
CA PRO A 136 -13.10 18.25 16.60
C PRO A 136 -11.70 17.70 16.89
N ASP A 137 -10.79 18.48 17.45
CA ASP A 137 -9.43 18.07 17.84
C ASP A 137 -9.39 17.02 18.96
N GLU A 138 -10.47 16.86 19.73
CA GLU A 138 -10.58 15.90 20.85
C GLU A 138 -11.23 14.56 20.47
N ILE A 139 -11.57 14.36 19.19
CA ILE A 139 -12.28 13.19 18.68
C ILE A 139 -11.55 12.55 17.48
N SER A 140 -11.72 11.24 17.28
CA SER A 140 -11.05 10.51 16.20
C SER A 140 -11.54 10.92 14.81
N GLY A 141 -10.79 10.58 13.75
CA GLY A 141 -11.22 10.80 12.35
C GLY A 141 -12.62 10.23 12.06
N GLY A 142 -12.89 8.99 12.49
CA GLY A 142 -14.22 8.39 12.37
C GLY A 142 -15.31 9.16 13.11
N MET A 143 -15.02 9.67 14.30
CA MET A 143 -15.98 10.51 15.03
C MET A 143 -16.21 11.83 14.30
N LYS A 144 -15.17 12.46 13.73
CA LYS A 144 -15.33 13.67 12.91
C LYS A 144 -16.23 13.40 11.70
N GLN A 145 -16.07 12.24 11.06
CA GLN A 145 -16.87 11.87 9.91
C GLN A 145 -18.34 11.66 10.27
N ARG A 146 -18.62 10.99 11.40
CA ARG A 146 -19.98 10.85 11.95
C ARG A 146 -20.65 12.19 12.19
N VAL A 147 -19.92 13.16 12.73
CA VAL A 147 -20.44 14.51 12.96
C VAL A 147 -20.70 15.22 11.63
N GLY A 148 -19.85 15.04 10.62
CA GLY A 148 -20.08 15.54 9.26
C GLY A 148 -21.37 14.98 8.64
N ILE A 149 -21.59 13.67 8.77
CA ILE A 149 -22.81 12.99 8.30
C ILE A 149 -24.04 13.48 9.07
N ALA A 150 -23.97 13.57 10.40
CA ALA A 150 -25.08 14.09 11.21
C ALA A 150 -25.43 15.53 10.85
N ARG A 151 -24.44 16.38 10.59
CA ARG A 151 -24.65 17.76 10.14
C ARG A 151 -25.39 17.82 8.80
N ALA A 152 -25.03 16.94 7.86
CA ALA A 152 -25.68 16.84 6.56
C ALA A 152 -27.13 16.32 6.69
N LEU A 153 -27.35 15.22 7.42
CA LEU A 153 -28.67 14.63 7.64
C LEU A 153 -29.60 15.57 8.41
N ALA A 154 -29.07 16.35 9.34
CA ALA A 154 -29.84 17.28 10.15
C ALA A 154 -30.50 18.41 9.33
N MET A 155 -30.10 18.62 8.07
CA MET A 155 -30.77 19.54 7.14
C MET A 155 -32.04 18.96 6.49
N GLU A 156 -32.33 17.68 6.69
CA GLU A 156 -33.38 16.93 5.96
C GLU A 156 -33.20 17.00 4.42
N PRO A 157 -32.02 16.62 3.89
CA PRO A 157 -31.77 16.72 2.46
C PRO A 157 -32.59 15.70 1.68
N LYS A 158 -33.00 16.10 0.46
CA LYS A 158 -33.61 15.22 -0.54
C LYS A 158 -32.58 14.27 -1.16
N VAL A 159 -31.36 14.77 -1.37
CA VAL A 159 -30.23 14.00 -1.89
C VAL A 159 -29.02 14.20 -0.97
N LEU A 160 -28.47 13.10 -0.48
CA LEU A 160 -27.22 13.09 0.29
C LEU A 160 -26.06 12.79 -0.67
N LEU A 161 -25.13 13.73 -0.79
CA LEU A 161 -23.96 13.64 -1.65
C LEU A 161 -22.73 13.36 -0.78
N MET A 162 -21.97 12.31 -1.07
CA MET A 162 -20.81 11.91 -0.27
C MET A 162 -19.58 11.76 -1.16
N ASP A 163 -18.52 12.51 -0.90
CA ASP A 163 -17.26 12.42 -1.63
C ASP A 163 -16.22 11.67 -0.78
N GLU A 164 -15.92 10.43 -1.17
CA GLU A 164 -15.01 9.50 -0.47
C GLU A 164 -15.17 9.48 1.06
N PRO A 165 -16.37 9.17 1.59
CA PRO A 165 -16.69 9.34 2.99
C PRO A 165 -15.90 8.41 3.94
N PHE A 166 -15.16 7.43 3.40
CA PHE A 166 -14.47 6.39 4.15
C PHE A 166 -12.95 6.34 3.93
N GLY A 167 -12.42 7.09 2.94
CA GLY A 167 -11.04 6.95 2.48
C GLY A 167 -9.98 7.27 3.55
N ALA A 168 -10.31 8.16 4.49
CA ALA A 168 -9.42 8.59 5.58
C ALA A 168 -9.57 7.76 6.88
N LEU A 169 -10.36 6.67 6.87
CA LEU A 169 -10.67 5.88 8.06
C LEU A 169 -9.90 4.55 8.08
N ASP A 170 -9.49 4.13 9.29
CA ASP A 170 -8.96 2.78 9.53
C ASP A 170 -10.03 1.70 9.28
N SER A 171 -9.60 0.46 9.05
CA SER A 171 -10.47 -0.62 8.58
C SER A 171 -11.64 -0.95 9.52
N LEU A 172 -11.45 -0.85 10.84
CA LEU A 172 -12.51 -1.15 11.81
C LEU A 172 -13.52 0.00 11.87
N THR A 173 -13.02 1.22 11.96
CA THR A 173 -13.86 2.43 11.96
C THR A 173 -14.65 2.55 10.66
N ARG A 174 -14.02 2.24 9.52
CA ARG A 174 -14.66 2.19 8.20
C ARG A 174 -15.83 1.22 8.16
N THR A 175 -15.63 0.00 8.67
CA THR A 175 -16.66 -1.04 8.70
C THR A 175 -17.90 -0.59 9.49
N HIS A 176 -17.70 -0.12 10.73
CA HIS A 176 -18.81 0.37 11.54
C HIS A 176 -19.55 1.55 10.88
N MET A 177 -18.82 2.40 10.16
CA MET A 177 -19.43 3.53 9.46
C MET A 177 -20.28 3.12 8.27
N GLN A 178 -19.86 2.12 7.51
CA GLN A 178 -20.62 1.59 6.39
C GLN A 178 -21.92 0.95 6.89
N ASP A 179 -21.84 0.14 7.96
CA ASP A 179 -23.02 -0.46 8.60
C ASP A 179 -23.99 0.63 9.08
N SER A 180 -23.48 1.66 9.75
CA SER A 180 -24.31 2.80 10.21
C SER A 180 -25.00 3.52 9.05
N LEU A 181 -24.30 3.73 7.93
CA LEU A 181 -24.89 4.38 6.75
C LEU A 181 -25.99 3.53 6.10
N MET A 182 -25.81 2.21 6.06
CA MET A 182 -26.85 1.28 5.59
C MET A 182 -28.08 1.32 6.48
N GLU A 183 -27.90 1.31 7.80
CA GLU A 183 -29.01 1.42 8.76
C GLU A 183 -29.75 2.75 8.64
N ILE A 184 -29.01 3.85 8.52
CA ILE A 184 -29.59 5.19 8.34
C ILE A 184 -30.37 5.26 7.03
N GLN A 185 -29.81 4.77 5.92
CA GLN A 185 -30.51 4.81 4.63
C GLN A 185 -31.75 3.92 4.64
N ALA A 186 -31.68 2.72 5.23
CA ALA A 186 -32.83 1.85 5.38
C ALA A 186 -33.94 2.49 6.23
N ARG A 187 -33.58 3.29 7.23
CA ARG A 187 -34.53 3.99 8.12
C ARG A 187 -35.13 5.24 7.49
N LEU A 188 -34.33 6.03 6.78
CA LEU A 188 -34.74 7.34 6.25
C LEU A 188 -35.24 7.28 4.80
N ASN A 189 -34.90 6.22 4.06
CA ASN A 189 -35.16 6.05 2.64
C ASN A 189 -34.75 7.29 1.82
N ASN A 190 -33.62 7.90 2.18
CA ASN A 190 -33.06 9.05 1.48
C ASN A 190 -32.31 8.60 0.22
N THR A 191 -32.31 9.46 -0.81
CA THR A 191 -31.52 9.25 -2.02
C THR A 191 -30.06 9.59 -1.74
N VAL A 192 -29.13 8.69 -2.09
CA VAL A 192 -27.71 8.84 -1.79
C VAL A 192 -26.87 8.71 -3.06
N ILE A 193 -25.94 9.65 -3.25
CA ILE A 193 -24.91 9.58 -4.29
C ILE A 193 -23.55 9.58 -3.60
N MET A 194 -22.78 8.51 -3.77
CA MET A 194 -21.48 8.34 -3.16
C MET A 194 -20.38 8.26 -4.22
N ILE A 195 -19.28 8.97 -4.04
CA ILE A 195 -18.03 8.72 -4.75
C ILE A 195 -17.19 7.80 -3.87
N THR A 196 -16.70 6.72 -4.46
CA THR A 196 -15.72 5.85 -3.82
C THR A 196 -14.72 5.33 -4.86
N HIS A 197 -13.52 4.99 -4.39
CA HIS A 197 -12.53 4.23 -5.14
C HIS A 197 -12.47 2.76 -4.70
N ASP A 198 -13.26 2.37 -3.69
CA ASP A 198 -13.29 1.03 -3.13
C ASP A 198 -14.47 0.24 -3.74
N VAL A 199 -14.13 -0.87 -4.41
CA VAL A 199 -15.10 -1.73 -5.10
C VAL A 199 -16.03 -2.41 -4.11
N ASP A 200 -15.51 -2.83 -2.96
CA ASP A 200 -16.32 -3.48 -1.93
C ASP A 200 -17.36 -2.51 -1.37
N GLU A 201 -16.99 -1.24 -1.18
CA GLU A 201 -17.94 -0.21 -0.74
C GLU A 201 -19.09 -0.02 -1.73
N ALA A 202 -18.76 0.07 -3.02
CA ALA A 202 -19.75 0.31 -4.05
C ALA A 202 -20.73 -0.85 -4.19
N VAL A 203 -20.23 -2.09 -4.20
CA VAL A 203 -21.08 -3.29 -4.29
C VAL A 203 -21.86 -3.51 -2.99
N LEU A 204 -21.28 -3.21 -1.83
CA LEU A 204 -21.95 -3.37 -0.55
C LEU A 204 -23.09 -2.36 -0.35
N LEU A 205 -22.92 -1.09 -0.75
CA LEU A 205 -23.87 -0.02 -0.39
C LEU A 205 -24.91 0.28 -1.49
N SER A 206 -24.55 0.11 -2.76
CA SER A 206 -25.32 0.71 -3.87
C SER A 206 -26.38 -0.21 -4.45
N ASP A 207 -27.48 0.37 -4.91
CA ASP A 207 -28.44 -0.25 -5.81
C ASP A 207 -27.91 -0.25 -7.26
N ARG A 208 -27.20 0.81 -7.65
CA ARG A 208 -26.48 0.88 -8.94
C ARG A 208 -25.09 1.49 -8.79
N ILE A 209 -24.17 1.00 -9.61
CA ILE A 209 -22.82 1.53 -9.72
C ILE A 209 -22.69 2.19 -11.09
N ILE A 210 -22.47 3.50 -11.08
CA ILE A 210 -22.27 4.31 -12.28
C ILE A 210 -20.77 4.40 -12.54
N MET A 211 -20.32 3.81 -13.64
CA MET A 211 -18.91 3.71 -13.96
C MET A 211 -18.55 4.71 -15.06
N MET A 212 -17.68 5.66 -14.72
CA MET A 212 -17.27 6.77 -15.59
C MET A 212 -16.05 6.39 -16.44
N THR A 213 -16.02 6.87 -17.68
CA THR A 213 -14.86 6.74 -18.57
C THR A 213 -13.68 7.60 -18.10
N ASN A 214 -12.51 7.43 -18.71
CA ASN A 214 -11.34 8.25 -18.38
C ASN A 214 -11.55 9.70 -18.80
N GLY A 215 -10.91 10.62 -18.08
CA GLY A 215 -10.80 12.02 -18.49
C GLY A 215 -9.55 12.25 -19.35
N PRO A 216 -9.44 13.41 -20.04
CA PRO A 216 -10.44 14.48 -20.16
C PRO A 216 -11.67 14.06 -20.99
N SER A 217 -12.76 14.83 -20.92
CA SER A 217 -14.06 14.54 -21.58
C SER A 217 -14.73 13.24 -21.13
N ALA A 218 -14.71 12.97 -19.82
CA ALA A 218 -15.31 11.76 -19.28
C ALA A 218 -16.85 11.76 -19.41
N THR A 219 -17.43 10.59 -19.70
CA THR A 219 -18.87 10.32 -19.73
C THR A 219 -19.18 9.06 -18.90
N ILE A 220 -20.44 8.62 -18.88
CA ILE A 220 -20.83 7.33 -18.28
C ILE A 220 -20.51 6.22 -19.27
N GLY A 221 -19.63 5.30 -18.88
CA GLY A 221 -19.28 4.15 -19.70
C GLY A 221 -20.27 3.00 -19.53
N GLU A 222 -20.56 2.63 -18.27
CA GLU A 222 -21.47 1.52 -17.97
C GLU A 222 -22.19 1.76 -16.64
N ILE A 223 -23.41 1.24 -16.52
CA ILE A 223 -24.23 1.28 -15.31
C ILE A 223 -24.52 -0.16 -14.88
N LEU A 224 -23.95 -0.56 -13.75
CA LEU A 224 -24.16 -1.89 -13.18
C LEU A 224 -25.27 -1.87 -12.13
N ASN A 225 -26.30 -2.71 -12.31
CA ASN A 225 -27.38 -2.88 -11.34
C ASN A 225 -27.05 -3.99 -10.33
N ILE A 226 -27.16 -3.70 -9.03
CA ILE A 226 -26.80 -4.63 -7.95
C ILE A 226 -28.07 -5.26 -7.35
N ASP A 227 -28.42 -6.44 -7.83
CA ASP A 227 -29.57 -7.22 -7.33
C ASP A 227 -29.17 -8.11 -6.15
N LEU A 228 -28.76 -7.45 -5.06
CA LEU A 228 -28.47 -8.10 -3.77
C LEU A 228 -29.45 -7.61 -2.70
N PRO A 229 -30.09 -8.52 -1.95
CA PRO A 229 -31.08 -8.16 -0.95
C PRO A 229 -30.47 -7.32 0.16
N LYS A 230 -31.17 -6.24 0.54
CA LYS A 230 -30.82 -5.39 1.69
C LYS A 230 -31.59 -5.87 2.95
N PRO A 231 -30.99 -5.82 4.16
CA PRO A 231 -29.64 -5.36 4.48
C PRO A 231 -28.57 -6.39 4.09
N ARG A 232 -27.45 -5.89 3.58
CA ARG A 232 -26.34 -6.71 3.08
C ARG A 232 -25.34 -6.98 4.21
N ASN A 233 -25.22 -8.24 4.63
CA ASN A 233 -24.25 -8.62 5.66
C ASN A 233 -22.93 -9.03 5.01
N ARG A 234 -21.84 -8.32 5.33
CA ARG A 234 -20.52 -8.55 4.73
C ARG A 234 -20.00 -9.99 4.91
N LEU A 235 -20.13 -10.56 6.10
CA LEU A 235 -19.65 -11.92 6.38
C LEU A 235 -20.41 -12.96 5.55
N ALA A 236 -21.72 -12.77 5.39
CA ALA A 236 -22.53 -13.66 4.55
C ALA A 236 -22.25 -13.48 3.05
N LEU A 237 -21.86 -12.27 2.63
CA LEU A 237 -21.56 -11.96 1.22
C LEU A 237 -20.15 -12.32 0.78
N ALA A 238 -19.20 -12.50 1.71
CA ALA A 238 -17.80 -12.81 1.39
C ALA A 238 -17.66 -14.06 0.50
N GLU A 239 -18.51 -15.07 0.73
CA GLU A 239 -18.54 -16.32 -0.06
C GLU A 239 -19.65 -16.33 -1.13
N ASN A 240 -20.41 -15.25 -1.28
CA ASN A 240 -21.54 -15.21 -2.21
C ASN A 240 -21.05 -15.03 -3.67
N PRO A 241 -21.35 -15.98 -4.59
CA PRO A 241 -20.90 -15.88 -5.98
C PRO A 241 -21.42 -14.66 -6.74
N VAL A 242 -22.64 -14.20 -6.43
CA VAL A 242 -23.26 -13.03 -7.08
C VAL A 242 -22.56 -11.75 -6.64
N TYR A 243 -22.21 -11.63 -5.36
CA TYR A 243 -21.42 -10.52 -4.85
C TYR A 243 -20.03 -10.47 -5.52
N ASN A 244 -19.36 -11.62 -5.63
CA ASN A 244 -18.07 -11.72 -6.29
C ASN A 244 -18.15 -11.42 -7.80
N HIS A 245 -19.25 -11.78 -8.46
CA HIS A 245 -19.52 -11.41 -9.85
C HIS A 245 -19.59 -9.89 -10.03
N TYR A 246 -20.40 -9.20 -9.23
CA TYR A 246 -20.49 -7.73 -9.32
C TYR A 246 -19.17 -7.03 -9.05
N ARG A 247 -18.40 -7.52 -8.07
CA ARG A 247 -17.04 -7.02 -7.84
C ARG A 247 -16.15 -7.19 -9.07
N ALA A 248 -16.21 -8.36 -9.71
CA ALA A 248 -15.45 -8.64 -10.91
C ALA A 248 -15.84 -7.71 -12.08
N GLU A 249 -17.12 -7.39 -12.25
CA GLU A 249 -17.58 -6.48 -13.32
C GLU A 249 -17.08 -5.05 -13.11
N VAL A 250 -17.19 -4.51 -11.90
CA VAL A 250 -16.66 -3.17 -11.57
C VAL A 250 -15.15 -3.12 -11.79
N VAL A 251 -14.44 -4.15 -11.34
CA VAL A 251 -13.00 -4.29 -11.53
C VAL A 251 -12.64 -4.37 -13.01
N ARG A 252 -13.37 -5.18 -13.79
CA ARG A 252 -13.16 -5.34 -15.24
C ARG A 252 -13.33 -4.01 -15.96
N PHE A 253 -14.39 -3.27 -15.69
CA PHE A 253 -14.64 -1.96 -16.29
C PHE A 253 -13.49 -0.98 -16.02
N LEU A 254 -13.03 -0.91 -14.77
CA LEU A 254 -11.90 -0.07 -14.39
C LEU A 254 -10.61 -0.47 -15.13
N HIS A 255 -10.44 -1.75 -15.48
CA HIS A 255 -9.24 -2.24 -16.16
C HIS A 255 -9.26 -2.07 -17.68
N GLU A 256 -10.35 -2.44 -18.36
CA GLU A 256 -10.47 -2.44 -19.83
C GLU A 256 -10.22 -1.05 -20.43
N ARG A 257 -10.67 0.01 -19.75
CA ARG A 257 -10.49 1.40 -20.20
C ARG A 257 -9.16 2.01 -19.77
N HIS A 258 -8.39 1.37 -18.88
CA HIS A 258 -7.03 1.79 -18.54
C HIS A 258 -6.03 1.45 -19.67
N GLN A 259 -6.34 0.44 -20.49
CA GLN A 259 -5.51 -0.03 -21.61
C GLN A 259 -5.70 0.74 -22.93
N GLN A 260 -6.74 1.58 -23.07
CA GLN A 260 -7.05 2.31 -24.32
C GLN A 260 -6.98 3.86 -24.20
N PRO A 261 -5.81 4.51 -23.99
CA PRO A 261 -5.76 5.97 -24.00
C PRO A 261 -5.58 6.66 -25.37
N GLU A 262 -5.39 5.99 -26.52
CA GLU A 262 -5.00 6.72 -27.76
C GLU A 262 -5.60 6.32 -29.14
N GLU A 263 -6.52 5.36 -29.29
CA GLU A 263 -6.94 4.93 -30.66
C GLU A 263 -8.19 5.60 -31.27
N GLU A 264 -8.78 6.64 -30.66
CA GLU A 264 -9.92 7.34 -31.25
C GLU A 264 -9.66 8.81 -31.54
N LYS A 265 -8.80 9.12 -32.52
CA LYS A 265 -8.94 10.35 -33.33
C LYS A 265 -8.64 10.12 -34.82
N SER A 266 -9.67 10.42 -35.61
CA SER A 266 -9.70 10.79 -37.05
C SER A 266 -9.28 9.74 -38.09
N GLN A 267 -10.28 9.08 -38.67
CA GLN A 267 -10.26 8.76 -40.11
C GLN A 267 -10.61 10.03 -40.91
N PRO A 268 -9.81 10.37 -41.92
CA PRO A 268 -10.34 10.89 -43.18
C PRO A 268 -10.18 9.84 -44.28
N GLU A 269 -11.13 9.90 -45.20
CA GLU A 269 -11.25 9.07 -46.39
C GLU A 269 -10.01 9.09 -47.29
N ALA A 270 -9.88 8.00 -48.04
CA ALA A 270 -8.75 7.62 -48.86
C ALA A 270 -8.41 8.59 -50.01
N GLU A 271 -7.11 8.87 -50.17
CA GLU A 271 -6.49 9.08 -51.48
C GLU A 271 -5.16 8.29 -51.56
N ALA A 272 -4.91 7.72 -52.73
CA ALA A 272 -3.86 6.77 -53.03
C ALA A 272 -2.53 7.43 -53.43
N GLU A 273 -1.47 6.60 -53.45
CA GLU A 273 -0.11 6.83 -53.99
C GLU A 273 0.88 7.52 -53.02
N SER A 274 2.13 7.11 -52.82
CA SER A 274 2.99 6.08 -53.41
C SER A 274 4.21 5.81 -52.52
N ASP A 275 4.68 4.56 -52.55
CA ASP A 275 6.01 4.03 -52.24
C ASP A 275 6.98 4.81 -51.33
N THR A 276 7.05 4.38 -50.07
CA THR A 276 8.35 4.09 -49.44
C THR A 276 8.25 2.77 -48.69
N VAL A 277 8.99 1.77 -49.17
CA VAL A 277 9.12 0.46 -48.53
C VAL A 277 9.85 0.64 -47.20
N VAL A 278 9.11 0.63 -46.10
CA VAL A 278 9.69 0.42 -44.77
C VAL A 278 9.87 -1.09 -44.61
N ASP A 279 11.12 -1.52 -44.46
CA ASP A 279 11.48 -2.92 -44.25
C ASP A 279 10.97 -3.41 -42.88
N LEU A 280 9.72 -3.89 -42.86
CA LEU A 280 9.08 -4.59 -41.74
C LEU A 280 9.80 -5.88 -41.33
N SER A 281 10.80 -6.35 -42.08
CA SER A 281 11.58 -7.50 -41.66
C SER A 281 12.43 -7.21 -40.42
N ALA A 282 12.76 -5.96 -40.10
CA ALA A 282 13.44 -5.60 -38.86
C ALA A 282 12.54 -5.70 -37.63
N TRP A 283 11.25 -5.36 -37.76
CA TRP A 283 10.25 -5.43 -36.68
C TRP A 283 9.75 -6.87 -36.44
N LEU A 284 9.62 -7.67 -37.51
CA LEU A 284 9.35 -9.11 -37.42
C LEU A 284 10.56 -9.93 -36.94
N LYS A 285 11.78 -9.37 -37.01
CA LYS A 285 12.99 -9.99 -36.42
C LYS A 285 13.17 -9.65 -34.93
N SER A 286 12.57 -8.57 -34.42
CA SER A 286 12.65 -8.23 -32.99
C SER A 286 11.72 -9.04 -32.09
N SER A 287 10.79 -9.83 -32.64
CA SER A 287 10.00 -10.81 -31.88
C SER A 287 10.69 -12.17 -31.72
N GLN A 288 11.93 -12.32 -32.20
CA GLN A 288 12.80 -13.43 -31.84
C GLN A 288 13.65 -13.02 -30.64
N SER A 289 13.33 -13.56 -29.46
CA SER A 289 14.17 -13.41 -28.27
C SER A 289 15.58 -13.92 -28.57
N ALA A 290 16.58 -13.26 -27.99
CA ALA A 290 17.99 -13.69 -28.02
C ALA A 290 18.22 -15.07 -27.36
N THR A 291 17.16 -15.73 -26.88
CA THR A 291 17.16 -17.05 -26.23
C THR A 291 16.32 -18.11 -26.96
N GLY A 292 15.73 -17.80 -28.12
CA GLY A 292 15.00 -18.78 -28.94
C GLY A 292 13.67 -19.28 -28.35
N LYS A 293 13.11 -18.60 -27.33
CA LYS A 293 11.79 -18.91 -26.73
C LYS A 293 10.81 -17.75 -26.90
N THR A 294 9.58 -18.07 -27.28
CA THR A 294 8.46 -17.11 -27.37
C THR A 294 7.97 -16.75 -25.97
N LEU A 295 7.84 -15.46 -25.67
CA LEU A 295 7.22 -14.98 -24.42
C LEU A 295 5.73 -15.32 -24.41
N GLU A 296 5.19 -15.74 -23.27
CA GLU A 296 3.75 -16.00 -23.12
C GLU A 296 2.95 -14.70 -23.04
N LYS A 297 3.55 -13.68 -22.42
CA LYS A 297 3.00 -12.32 -22.28
C LYS A 297 4.14 -11.31 -22.39
N ASP A 298 4.00 -10.29 -23.22
CA ASP A 298 5.02 -9.26 -23.46
C ASP A 298 4.62 -7.88 -22.91
N GLN A 299 3.32 -7.55 -22.89
CA GLN A 299 2.76 -6.37 -22.25
C GLN A 299 2.52 -6.63 -20.76
N LEU A 300 3.21 -5.92 -19.87
CA LEU A 300 3.09 -6.12 -18.42
C LEU A 300 2.78 -4.82 -17.68
N THR A 301 1.98 -4.92 -16.62
CA THR A 301 1.83 -3.84 -15.64
C THR A 301 2.44 -4.26 -14.31
N LEU A 302 3.49 -3.57 -13.86
CA LEU A 302 4.22 -3.89 -12.63
C LEU A 302 4.02 -2.82 -11.55
N GLY A 303 3.66 -3.24 -10.34
CA GLY A 303 3.42 -2.33 -9.21
C GLY A 303 4.68 -1.94 -8.44
N PHE A 304 4.71 -0.71 -7.91
CA PHE A 304 5.73 -0.27 -6.96
C PHE A 304 5.19 0.71 -5.91
N ILE A 305 5.90 0.82 -4.79
CA ILE A 305 5.66 1.84 -3.76
C ILE A 305 6.75 2.92 -3.90
N PRO A 306 6.42 4.22 -3.75
CA PRO A 306 7.40 5.31 -3.86
C PRO A 306 8.42 5.28 -2.69
N LEU A 307 9.46 4.49 -2.86
CA LEU A 307 10.62 4.30 -1.99
C LEU A 307 11.88 4.19 -2.86
N THR A 308 13.07 4.38 -2.30
CA THR A 308 14.33 4.24 -3.06
C THR A 308 14.51 2.81 -3.60
N ASP A 309 14.01 1.82 -2.87
CA ASP A 309 14.03 0.40 -3.25
C ASP A 309 13.19 0.04 -4.48
N CYS A 310 12.39 0.97 -5.04
CA CYS A 310 11.74 0.77 -6.34
C CYS A 310 12.67 1.00 -7.54
N ALA A 311 13.89 1.49 -7.31
CA ALA A 311 14.88 1.81 -8.34
C ALA A 311 15.07 0.70 -9.39
N PRO A 312 15.15 -0.61 -9.05
CA PRO A 312 15.31 -1.66 -10.05
C PRO A 312 14.22 -1.66 -11.12
N LEU A 313 12.95 -1.44 -10.74
CA LEU A 313 11.83 -1.39 -11.70
C LEU A 313 11.91 -0.14 -12.58
N VAL A 314 12.18 1.01 -11.96
CA VAL A 314 12.28 2.30 -12.66
C VAL A 314 13.43 2.28 -13.67
N VAL A 315 14.61 1.84 -13.25
CA VAL A 315 15.80 1.73 -14.11
C VAL A 315 15.59 0.68 -15.19
N ALA A 316 15.01 -0.47 -14.88
CA ALA A 316 14.71 -1.49 -15.89
C ALA A 316 13.82 -0.96 -17.03
N LYS A 317 12.88 -0.06 -16.71
CA LYS A 317 12.05 0.64 -17.68
C LYS A 317 12.82 1.73 -18.44
N GLU A 318 13.37 2.70 -17.73
CA GLU A 318 13.95 3.91 -18.33
C GLU A 318 15.25 3.63 -19.11
N LYS A 319 16.03 2.63 -18.69
CA LYS A 319 17.23 2.18 -19.42
C LYS A 319 16.93 1.12 -20.48
N GLY A 320 15.66 0.74 -20.65
CA GLY A 320 15.22 -0.20 -21.68
C GLY A 320 15.64 -1.66 -21.43
N PHE A 321 16.01 -2.04 -20.21
CA PHE A 321 16.36 -3.44 -19.90
C PHE A 321 15.16 -4.39 -20.07
N PHE A 322 13.94 -3.95 -19.80
CA PHE A 322 12.73 -4.72 -20.14
C PHE A 322 12.57 -4.91 -21.65
N HIS A 323 12.71 -3.84 -22.42
CA HIS A 323 12.60 -3.89 -23.88
C HIS A 323 13.66 -4.81 -24.52
N GLN A 324 14.87 -4.84 -23.98
CA GLN A 324 15.93 -5.79 -24.42
C GLN A 324 15.55 -7.25 -24.21
N GLN A 325 14.60 -7.54 -23.32
CA GLN A 325 14.05 -8.88 -23.11
C GLN A 325 12.74 -9.13 -23.88
N GLY A 326 12.32 -8.18 -24.73
CA GLY A 326 11.06 -8.25 -25.48
C GLY A 326 9.82 -7.86 -24.67
N LEU A 327 9.99 -7.21 -23.51
CA LEU A 327 8.90 -6.82 -22.63
C LEU A 327 8.56 -5.34 -22.80
N ASN A 328 7.27 -5.04 -22.93
CA ASN A 328 6.75 -3.68 -22.80
C ASN A 328 6.11 -3.53 -21.41
N VAL A 329 6.73 -2.70 -20.56
CA VAL A 329 6.36 -2.61 -19.14
C VAL A 329 5.79 -1.23 -18.80
N GLU A 330 4.56 -1.23 -18.30
CA GLU A 330 3.98 -0.13 -17.57
C GLU A 330 4.26 -0.26 -16.07
N LEU A 331 4.64 0.84 -15.42
CA LEU A 331 4.86 0.86 -13.97
C LEU A 331 3.68 1.55 -13.32
N SER A 332 3.07 0.88 -12.36
CA SER A 332 1.93 1.39 -11.59
C SER A 332 2.36 1.78 -10.19
N ARG A 333 2.22 3.07 -9.88
CA ARG A 333 2.52 3.62 -8.55
C ARG A 333 1.36 3.32 -7.61
N GLU A 334 1.62 2.59 -6.53
CA GLU A 334 0.61 2.25 -5.54
C GLU A 334 0.75 3.06 -4.24
N ASN A 335 -0.37 3.22 -3.54
CA ASN A 335 -0.44 4.02 -2.31
C ASN A 335 -0.18 3.20 -1.05
N SER A 336 -0.32 1.87 -1.10
CA SER A 336 -0.15 1.00 0.06
C SER A 336 0.31 -0.40 -0.34
N TRP A 337 0.97 -1.09 0.59
CA TRP A 337 1.37 -2.49 0.43
C TRP A 337 0.18 -3.45 0.33
N ALA A 338 -0.96 -3.11 0.93
CA ALA A 338 -2.19 -3.88 0.77
C ALA A 338 -2.71 -3.80 -0.67
N ASN A 339 -2.67 -2.61 -1.30
CA ASN A 339 -3.07 -2.44 -2.70
C ASN A 339 -2.19 -3.28 -3.63
N ILE A 340 -0.87 -3.30 -3.41
CA ILE A 340 0.06 -4.14 -4.17
C ILE A 340 -0.36 -5.62 -4.08
N ARG A 341 -0.55 -6.12 -2.85
CA ARG A 341 -0.97 -7.50 -2.62
C ARG A 341 -2.28 -7.82 -3.34
N ASP A 342 -3.28 -6.97 -3.16
CA ASP A 342 -4.62 -7.25 -3.66
C ASP A 342 -4.66 -7.19 -5.20
N LYS A 343 -3.99 -6.19 -5.80
CA LYS A 343 -3.92 -6.05 -7.27
C LYS A 343 -3.11 -7.15 -7.96
N VAL A 344 -2.01 -7.62 -7.37
CA VAL A 344 -1.29 -8.78 -7.89
C VAL A 344 -2.13 -10.05 -7.72
N GLY A 345 -2.82 -10.21 -6.59
CA GLY A 345 -3.68 -11.36 -6.32
C GLY A 345 -4.80 -11.51 -7.35
N ILE A 346 -5.45 -10.42 -7.75
CA ILE A 346 -6.54 -10.42 -8.74
C ILE A 346 -6.06 -10.28 -10.19
N GLY A 347 -4.75 -10.19 -10.43
CA GLY A 347 -4.17 -10.09 -11.77
C GLY A 347 -4.29 -8.71 -12.43
N MET A 348 -4.60 -7.64 -11.69
CA MET A 348 -4.49 -6.26 -12.19
C MET A 348 -3.03 -5.84 -12.39
N LEU A 349 -2.13 -6.41 -11.60
CA LEU A 349 -0.69 -6.29 -11.75
C LEU A 349 -0.13 -7.68 -12.03
N ASP A 350 0.71 -7.78 -13.05
CA ASP A 350 1.39 -9.04 -13.41
C ASP A 350 2.42 -9.44 -12.35
N GLY A 351 3.01 -8.43 -11.71
CA GLY A 351 3.95 -8.57 -10.63
C GLY A 351 4.19 -7.23 -9.96
N ALA A 352 4.94 -7.23 -8.87
CA ALA A 352 5.27 -6.00 -8.18
C ALA A 352 6.53 -6.13 -7.34
N GLN A 353 7.09 -4.98 -7.01
CA GLN A 353 7.88 -4.85 -5.80
C GLN A 353 7.02 -5.22 -4.58
N MET A 354 7.52 -6.09 -3.71
CA MET A 354 6.85 -6.53 -2.49
C MET A 354 7.82 -6.56 -1.30
N LEU A 355 7.26 -6.52 -0.09
CA LEU A 355 8.00 -6.79 1.15
C LEU A 355 8.40 -8.27 1.17
N ALA A 356 9.63 -8.62 1.54
CA ALA A 356 10.11 -10.02 1.52
C ALA A 356 9.19 -11.01 2.29
N ALA A 357 8.59 -10.56 3.39
CA ALA A 357 7.66 -11.37 4.18
C ALA A 357 6.25 -11.50 3.57
N MET A 358 5.87 -10.67 2.61
CA MET A 358 4.51 -10.62 2.06
C MET A 358 4.16 -11.87 1.23
N PRO A 359 4.99 -12.36 0.29
CA PRO A 359 4.69 -13.60 -0.42
C PRO A 359 4.53 -14.82 0.52
N LEU A 360 5.34 -14.87 1.59
CA LEU A 360 5.26 -15.93 2.61
C LEU A 360 3.93 -15.87 3.37
N ALA A 361 3.53 -14.68 3.82
CA ALA A 361 2.26 -14.47 4.50
C ALA A 361 1.05 -14.79 3.60
N SER A 362 1.15 -14.49 2.30
CA SER A 362 0.12 -14.81 1.30
C SER A 362 0.00 -16.32 1.06
N ALA A 363 1.12 -17.03 0.95
CA ALA A 363 1.12 -18.49 0.80
C ALA A 363 0.57 -19.23 2.02
N LEU A 364 0.70 -18.64 3.22
CA LEU A 364 0.12 -19.15 4.46
C LEU A 364 -1.35 -18.72 4.67
N GLY A 365 -1.92 -17.90 3.79
CA GLY A 365 -3.31 -17.42 3.89
C GLY A 365 -3.55 -16.42 5.03
N VAL A 366 -2.49 -15.89 5.65
CA VAL A 366 -2.59 -14.89 6.74
C VAL A 366 -2.51 -13.45 6.26
N SER A 367 -2.25 -13.26 4.97
CA SER A 367 -2.31 -11.97 4.28
C SER A 367 -2.75 -12.15 2.82
N GLY A 368 -4.05 -11.95 2.56
CA GLY A 368 -4.64 -12.18 1.24
C GLY A 368 -4.98 -13.64 0.99
N SER A 369 -5.70 -13.90 -0.10
CA SER A 369 -6.23 -15.24 -0.44
C SER A 369 -5.48 -15.93 -1.59
N VAL A 370 -4.53 -15.24 -2.23
CA VAL A 370 -3.85 -15.73 -3.44
C VAL A 370 -2.39 -16.05 -3.11
N PRO A 371 -1.95 -17.31 -3.28
CA PRO A 371 -0.55 -17.66 -3.07
C PRO A 371 0.37 -16.88 -4.02
N MET A 372 1.46 -16.34 -3.47
CA MET A 372 2.46 -15.57 -4.21
C MET A 372 3.81 -16.24 -4.07
N ILE A 373 4.67 -16.02 -5.07
CA ILE A 373 6.05 -16.48 -5.07
C ILE A 373 6.99 -15.33 -5.41
N THR A 374 8.27 -15.51 -5.11
CA THR A 374 9.34 -14.64 -5.56
C THR A 374 10.51 -15.43 -6.14
N ALA A 375 11.11 -14.88 -7.17
CA ALA A 375 12.32 -15.40 -7.81
C ALA A 375 13.54 -14.49 -7.61
N MET A 376 13.41 -13.35 -6.93
CA MET A 376 14.51 -12.39 -6.82
C MET A 376 14.29 -11.44 -5.64
N SER A 377 15.37 -11.16 -4.92
CA SER A 377 15.44 -10.02 -4.00
C SER A 377 15.86 -8.76 -4.78
N LEU A 378 15.24 -7.62 -4.52
CA LEU A 378 15.50 -6.38 -5.25
C LEU A 378 16.68 -5.61 -4.65
N ASP A 379 16.87 -5.72 -3.34
CA ASP A 379 17.86 -4.97 -2.60
C ASP A 379 18.15 -5.59 -1.22
N LEU A 380 19.25 -5.14 -0.62
CA LEU A 380 19.57 -5.28 0.80
C LEU A 380 19.57 -3.90 1.46
N ASN A 381 19.21 -3.88 2.74
CA ASN A 381 19.22 -2.70 3.62
C ASN A 381 18.18 -1.61 3.23
N GLY A 382 18.49 -0.34 3.44
CA GLY A 382 17.68 0.79 2.94
C GLY A 382 16.60 1.35 3.86
N ASN A 383 16.43 0.83 5.09
CA ASN A 383 15.45 1.35 6.05
C ASN A 383 16.10 2.11 7.20
N GLY A 384 15.27 2.83 7.95
CA GLY A 384 15.67 3.49 9.19
C GLY A 384 14.62 3.36 10.29
N ILE A 385 15.04 3.60 11.54
CA ILE A 385 14.15 3.81 12.69
C ILE A 385 14.28 5.26 13.13
N THR A 386 13.21 6.03 12.96
CA THR A 386 13.18 7.46 13.31
C THR A 386 12.18 7.72 14.43
N VAL A 387 12.58 8.49 15.43
CA VAL A 387 11.68 9.01 16.48
C VAL A 387 11.41 10.48 16.28
N SER A 388 10.30 10.97 16.83
CA SER A 388 9.98 12.40 16.79
C SER A 388 11.03 13.20 17.56
N LYS A 389 11.16 14.48 17.22
CA LYS A 389 12.05 15.41 17.93
C LYS A 389 11.77 15.45 19.43
N ASP A 390 10.50 15.42 19.84
CA ASP A 390 10.10 15.40 21.25
C ASP A 390 10.59 14.14 21.97
N ILE A 391 10.38 12.96 21.37
CA ILE A 391 10.84 11.70 21.94
C ILE A 391 12.36 11.66 22.04
N HIS A 392 13.07 12.11 21.00
CA HIS A 392 14.52 12.21 21.04
C HIS A 392 15.01 13.12 22.17
N GLN A 393 14.39 14.30 22.37
CA GLN A 393 14.74 15.19 23.47
C GLN A 393 14.50 14.55 24.84
N ARG A 394 13.43 13.78 25.00
CA ARG A 394 13.15 13.01 26.22
C ARG A 394 14.19 11.91 26.42
N MET A 395 14.62 11.22 25.37
CA MET A 395 15.70 10.23 25.42
C MET A 395 17.02 10.86 25.90
N VAL A 396 17.37 12.04 25.37
CA VAL A 396 18.53 12.83 25.84
C VAL A 396 18.40 13.19 27.32
N ALA A 397 17.21 13.60 27.75
CA ALA A 397 16.95 13.98 29.14
C ALA A 397 17.11 12.82 30.15
N THR A 398 17.09 11.56 29.70
CA THR A 398 17.36 10.40 30.57
C THR A 398 18.81 10.32 31.07
N GLY A 399 19.73 11.10 30.50
CA GLY A 399 21.14 11.10 30.83
C GLY A 399 21.91 9.87 30.34
N GLU A 400 21.33 9.06 29.44
CA GLU A 400 22.06 8.01 28.74
C GLU A 400 23.20 8.62 27.91
N ARG A 401 24.41 8.07 28.05
CA ARG A 401 25.62 8.66 27.47
C ARG A 401 25.94 8.14 26.07
N ASP A 402 25.29 7.06 25.67
CA ASP A 402 25.58 6.28 24.46
C ASP A 402 24.36 6.24 23.53
N LEU A 403 23.75 7.39 23.25
CA LEU A 403 22.53 7.45 22.44
C LEU A 403 22.75 7.07 20.97
N ASP A 404 23.99 7.17 20.49
CA ASP A 404 24.33 6.86 19.10
C ASP A 404 24.44 5.35 18.84
N SER A 405 24.53 4.53 19.89
CA SER A 405 24.51 3.06 19.75
C SER A 405 23.08 2.52 19.83
N LEU A 406 22.83 1.40 19.16
CA LEU A 406 21.54 0.69 19.23
C LEU A 406 21.19 0.27 20.66
N ALA A 407 22.19 -0.14 21.44
CA ALA A 407 21.99 -0.56 22.82
C ALA A 407 21.66 0.63 23.74
N GLY A 408 22.34 1.77 23.58
CA GLY A 408 22.09 2.94 24.41
C GLY A 408 20.82 3.70 24.02
N SER A 409 20.55 3.92 22.73
CA SER A 409 19.26 4.44 22.27
C SER A 409 18.09 3.56 22.76
N GLY A 410 18.25 2.23 22.71
CA GLY A 410 17.27 1.28 23.26
C GLY A 410 17.01 1.46 24.75
N ARG A 411 18.08 1.56 25.57
CA ARG A 411 17.97 1.85 27.01
C ARG A 411 17.29 3.19 27.29
N ALA A 412 17.62 4.23 26.52
CA ALA A 412 17.02 5.55 26.68
C ALA A 412 15.53 5.53 26.33
N LEU A 413 15.14 4.91 25.21
CA LEU A 413 13.74 4.77 24.84
C LEU A 413 12.95 3.98 25.89
N LYS A 414 13.52 2.91 26.45
CA LYS A 414 12.90 2.14 27.53
C LYS A 414 12.59 3.01 28.75
N LYS A 415 13.54 3.84 29.20
CA LYS A 415 13.32 4.79 30.30
C LYS A 415 12.19 5.77 29.97
N VAL A 416 12.16 6.31 28.74
CA VAL A 416 11.09 7.23 28.30
C VAL A 416 9.71 6.56 28.36
N ILE A 417 9.61 5.28 27.96
CA ILE A 417 8.37 4.50 28.04
C ILE A 417 7.95 4.28 29.49
N GLU A 418 8.88 3.91 30.36
CA GLU A 418 8.63 3.68 31.79
C GLU A 418 8.17 4.97 32.50
N GLU A 419 8.83 6.10 32.23
CA GLU A 419 8.45 7.42 32.74
C GLU A 419 7.06 7.83 32.25
N ASN A 420 6.77 7.63 30.97
CA ASN A 420 5.46 7.92 30.38
C ASN A 420 4.35 7.11 31.05
N ARG A 421 4.60 5.81 31.30
CA ARG A 421 3.68 4.93 32.02
C ARG A 421 3.48 5.36 33.47
N ALA A 422 4.56 5.70 34.17
CA ALA A 422 4.51 6.19 35.56
C ALA A 422 3.71 7.50 35.69
N ALA A 423 3.74 8.35 34.66
CA ALA A 423 2.95 9.56 34.57
C ALA A 423 1.48 9.33 34.14
N GLY A 424 1.05 8.09 33.91
CA GLY A 424 -0.30 7.76 33.44
C GLY A 424 -0.55 8.11 31.97
N GLY A 425 0.52 8.31 31.18
CA GLY A 425 0.46 8.56 29.75
C GLY A 425 0.01 7.33 28.96
N LYS A 426 -0.56 7.57 27.77
CA LYS A 426 -0.88 6.50 26.82
C LYS A 426 0.42 5.89 26.25
N PRO A 427 0.46 4.58 25.93
CA PRO A 427 1.61 3.98 25.26
C PRO A 427 2.06 4.79 24.04
N LEU A 428 3.38 4.87 23.82
CA LEU A 428 3.92 5.56 22.65
C LEU A 428 3.50 4.82 21.38
N MET A 429 3.07 5.55 20.36
CA MET A 429 2.60 4.96 19.11
C MET A 429 3.72 4.94 18.07
N PHE A 430 4.13 3.76 17.61
CA PHE A 430 5.12 3.61 16.55
C PHE A 430 4.47 3.07 15.27
N ALA A 431 4.88 3.59 14.11
CA ALA A 431 4.38 3.13 12.83
C ALA A 431 5.35 2.18 12.11
N THR A 432 4.76 1.23 11.40
CA THR A 432 5.44 0.40 10.39
C THR A 432 4.60 0.43 9.11
N VAL A 433 5.11 -0.12 8.02
CA VAL A 433 4.44 0.00 6.70
C VAL A 433 3.41 -1.09 6.44
N PHE A 434 3.55 -2.25 7.09
CA PHE A 434 2.69 -3.42 6.95
C PHE A 434 3.01 -4.46 8.05
N PRO A 435 2.05 -5.27 8.53
CA PRO A 435 2.30 -6.24 9.61
C PRO A 435 3.33 -7.31 9.26
N TYR A 436 3.34 -7.77 8.01
CA TYR A 436 4.27 -8.77 7.50
C TYR A 436 5.37 -8.08 6.68
N SER A 437 6.31 -7.43 7.37
CA SER A 437 7.34 -6.61 6.72
C SER A 437 8.65 -6.61 7.48
N SER A 438 9.76 -6.43 6.76
CA SER A 438 11.09 -6.23 7.34
C SER A 438 11.09 -5.07 8.34
N HIS A 439 10.46 -3.95 8.00
CA HIS A 439 10.26 -2.81 8.89
C HIS A 439 9.69 -3.18 10.27
N ASN A 440 8.62 -3.98 10.27
CA ASN A 440 8.01 -4.45 11.52
C ASN A 440 8.96 -5.35 12.30
N TYR A 441 9.63 -6.30 11.62
CA TYR A 441 10.53 -7.23 12.31
C TYR A 441 11.83 -6.56 12.79
N LEU A 442 12.41 -5.63 12.05
CA LEU A 442 13.59 -4.87 12.46
C LEU A 442 13.28 -4.00 13.68
N LEU A 443 12.16 -3.28 13.67
CA LEU A 443 11.72 -2.48 14.81
C LEU A 443 11.48 -3.36 16.04
N ARG A 444 10.73 -4.46 15.87
CA ARG A 444 10.48 -5.43 16.95
C ARG A 444 11.76 -6.06 17.47
N TYR A 445 12.71 -6.37 16.59
CA TYR A 445 13.99 -6.96 16.95
C TYR A 445 14.82 -6.02 17.83
N TRP A 446 14.98 -4.78 17.41
CA TRP A 446 15.70 -3.75 18.19
C TRP A 446 15.02 -3.46 19.54
N LEU A 447 13.69 -3.32 19.57
CA LEU A 447 12.93 -3.12 20.81
C LEU A 447 13.09 -4.31 21.76
N ALA A 448 12.91 -5.54 21.26
CA ALA A 448 13.00 -6.76 22.05
C ALA A 448 14.40 -6.97 22.64
N ALA A 449 15.45 -6.73 21.84
CA ALA A 449 16.85 -6.78 22.31
C ALA A 449 17.15 -5.69 23.35
N SER A 450 16.40 -4.59 23.33
CA SER A 450 16.44 -3.52 24.36
C SER A 450 15.57 -3.84 25.59
N GLY A 451 14.92 -5.00 25.62
CA GLY A 451 14.01 -5.42 26.69
C GLY A 451 12.72 -4.62 26.74
N ILE A 452 12.26 -4.10 25.60
CA ILE A 452 10.95 -3.47 25.39
C ILE A 452 10.06 -4.49 24.66
N ASP A 453 8.90 -4.79 25.22
CA ASP A 453 7.91 -5.65 24.59
C ASP A 453 7.09 -4.85 23.55
N PRO A 454 7.25 -5.11 22.24
CA PRO A 454 6.58 -4.33 21.20
C PRO A 454 5.05 -4.49 21.18
N ASP A 455 4.48 -5.51 21.81
CA ASP A 455 3.03 -5.72 21.87
C ASP A 455 2.39 -5.15 23.15
N ASN A 456 3.17 -4.94 24.21
CA ASN A 456 2.66 -4.52 25.53
C ASN A 456 3.21 -3.17 26.01
N ASP A 457 4.44 -2.80 25.66
CA ASP A 457 5.08 -1.59 26.14
C ASP A 457 4.82 -0.36 25.26
N ILE A 458 4.51 -0.58 23.98
CA ILE A 458 4.18 0.45 22.99
C ILE A 458 2.92 0.05 22.21
N GLN A 459 2.44 0.96 21.37
CA GLN A 459 1.39 0.66 20.40
C GLN A 459 1.98 0.68 18.98
N LEU A 460 1.84 -0.41 18.24
CA LEU A 460 2.22 -0.47 16.82
C LEU A 460 1.01 -0.18 15.92
N THR A 461 1.23 0.62 14.88
CA THR A 461 0.23 0.94 13.86
C THR A 461 0.82 0.83 12.45
N VAL A 462 -0.05 0.74 11.44
CA VAL A 462 0.34 0.68 10.03
C VAL A 462 0.06 2.02 9.37
N VAL A 463 1.08 2.60 8.74
CA VAL A 463 0.98 3.86 8.01
C VAL A 463 1.62 3.69 6.62
N PRO A 464 0.98 4.15 5.54
CA PRO A 464 1.61 4.16 4.22
C PRO A 464 2.91 4.98 4.20
N PRO A 465 4.00 4.52 3.56
CA PRO A 465 5.30 5.21 3.61
C PRO A 465 5.25 6.71 3.28
N PRO A 466 4.55 7.19 2.24
CA PRO A 466 4.47 8.62 1.92
C PRO A 466 3.79 9.48 3.00
N GLN A 467 3.04 8.86 3.92
CA GLN A 467 2.32 9.54 4.99
C GLN A 467 3.09 9.55 6.31
N MET A 468 4.20 8.81 6.44
CA MET A 468 4.97 8.69 7.70
C MET A 468 5.37 10.06 8.26
N VAL A 469 5.92 10.93 7.41
CA VAL A 469 6.38 12.27 7.81
C VAL A 469 5.21 13.14 8.29
N ASN A 470 4.07 13.07 7.61
CA ASN A 470 2.86 13.82 7.98
C ASN A 470 2.31 13.36 9.35
N TYR A 471 2.30 12.05 9.60
CA TYR A 471 1.84 11.48 10.88
C TYR A 471 2.77 11.85 12.04
N LEU A 472 4.09 11.85 11.79
CA LEU A 472 5.09 12.29 12.76
C LEU A 472 4.90 13.78 13.08
N GLN A 473 4.74 14.62 12.06
CA GLN A 473 4.51 16.06 12.20
C GLN A 473 3.22 16.37 12.97
N ALA A 474 2.16 15.61 12.72
CA ALA A 474 0.88 15.75 13.42
C ALA A 474 0.90 15.25 14.87
N GLY A 475 2.02 14.64 15.32
CA GLY A 475 2.13 14.07 16.67
C GLY A 475 1.25 12.83 16.88
N VAL A 476 0.75 12.22 15.80
CA VAL A 476 -0.05 10.98 15.87
C VAL A 476 0.84 9.79 16.24
N ILE A 477 2.07 9.78 15.71
CA ILE A 477 3.08 8.75 15.98
C ILE A 477 4.29 9.38 16.67
N SER A 478 4.87 8.61 17.58
CA SER A 478 6.08 8.91 18.35
C SER A 478 7.36 8.51 17.61
N GLY A 479 7.26 7.60 16.64
CA GLY A 479 8.34 7.18 15.77
C GLY A 479 7.86 6.19 14.72
N PHE A 480 8.73 5.77 13.81
CA PHE A 480 8.43 4.80 12.77
C PHE A 480 9.66 4.02 12.30
N CYS A 481 9.40 2.91 11.62
CA CYS A 481 10.39 2.23 10.78
C CYS A 481 9.89 2.17 9.33
N VAL A 482 10.66 2.71 8.39
CA VAL A 482 10.30 2.86 6.97
C VAL A 482 11.56 2.84 6.09
N GLY A 483 11.41 2.42 4.83
CA GLY A 483 12.43 2.61 3.79
C GLY A 483 12.65 4.09 3.42
N GLU A 484 13.80 4.38 2.83
CA GLU A 484 14.11 5.71 2.27
C GLU A 484 13.16 6.10 1.12
N PRO A 485 12.89 7.40 0.91
CA PRO A 485 13.59 8.58 1.46
C PRO A 485 12.99 9.17 2.74
N TRP A 486 12.01 8.49 3.35
CA TRP A 486 11.14 9.14 4.33
C TRP A 486 11.81 9.42 5.69
N ASN A 487 12.84 8.66 6.09
CA ASN A 487 13.62 8.97 7.30
C ASN A 487 14.44 10.24 7.09
N THR A 488 15.23 10.29 6.00
CA THR A 488 16.04 11.47 5.67
C THR A 488 15.18 12.72 5.48
N LEU A 489 13.99 12.59 4.89
CA LEU A 489 13.04 13.70 4.75
C LEU A 489 12.57 14.23 6.12
N ALA A 490 12.21 13.34 7.06
CA ALA A 490 11.81 13.72 8.41
C ALA A 490 12.95 14.42 9.18
N VAL A 491 14.18 13.93 9.04
CA VAL A 491 15.38 14.51 9.64
C VAL A 491 15.67 15.90 9.05
N CYS A 492 15.70 16.04 7.72
CA CYS A 492 15.99 17.31 7.06
C CYS A 492 14.94 18.39 7.40
N ASN A 493 13.67 18.00 7.55
CA ASN A 493 12.60 18.90 7.97
C ASN A 493 12.65 19.23 9.48
N GLY A 494 13.55 18.62 10.25
CA GLY A 494 13.70 18.82 11.70
C GLY A 494 12.53 18.27 12.52
N LEU A 495 11.81 17.29 11.98
CA LEU A 495 10.65 16.66 12.61
C LEU A 495 11.04 15.46 13.47
N GLY A 496 12.14 14.79 13.12
CA GLY A 496 12.61 13.59 13.79
C GLY A 496 14.12 13.46 13.84
N HIS A 497 14.57 12.43 14.54
CA HIS A 497 15.96 12.01 14.63
C HIS A 497 16.01 10.49 14.37
N THR A 498 16.89 10.06 13.47
CA THR A 498 17.04 8.64 13.15
C THR A 498 17.96 7.99 14.17
N LEU A 499 17.49 6.93 14.82
CA LEU A 499 18.24 6.18 15.83
C LEU A 499 19.09 5.06 15.22
N ALA A 500 18.68 4.54 14.06
CA ALA A 500 19.28 3.39 13.44
C ALA A 500 19.07 3.39 11.93
N ALA A 501 20.09 3.05 11.16
CA ALA A 501 19.89 2.46 9.84
C ALA A 501 19.63 0.95 10.01
N SER A 502 18.90 0.34 9.09
CA SER A 502 18.61 -1.09 9.20
C SER A 502 19.87 -1.97 9.07
N TYR A 503 20.88 -1.49 8.33
CA TYR A 503 22.21 -2.08 8.30
C TYR A 503 22.81 -2.22 9.70
N ASP A 504 22.61 -1.23 10.58
CA ASP A 504 23.17 -1.25 11.93
C ASP A 504 22.54 -2.38 12.78
N ILE A 505 21.30 -2.79 12.48
CA ILE A 505 20.55 -3.84 13.19
C ILE A 505 20.92 -5.24 12.68
N TRP A 506 20.94 -5.40 11.36
CA TRP A 506 21.33 -6.62 10.67
C TRP A 506 22.06 -6.22 9.38
N ASN A 507 23.37 -6.46 9.34
CA ASN A 507 24.18 -6.11 8.17
C ASN A 507 23.69 -6.89 6.94
N ASN A 508 23.53 -6.21 5.81
CA ASN A 508 23.16 -6.81 4.53
C ASN A 508 21.90 -7.69 4.59
N HIS A 509 20.90 -7.25 5.37
CA HIS A 509 19.65 -7.98 5.52
C HIS A 509 18.80 -7.93 4.23
N PRO A 510 18.00 -8.97 3.94
CA PRO A 510 17.03 -8.95 2.84
C PRO A 510 15.97 -7.88 3.05
N GLU A 511 15.57 -7.20 1.98
CA GLU A 511 14.53 -6.17 2.07
C GLU A 511 13.35 -6.38 1.12
N LYS A 512 13.38 -5.84 -0.11
CA LYS A 512 12.28 -6.00 -1.05
C LYS A 512 12.53 -7.18 -1.97
N VAL A 513 11.45 -7.76 -2.49
CA VAL A 513 11.48 -8.84 -3.47
C VAL A 513 10.62 -8.47 -4.66
N PHE A 514 10.90 -9.08 -5.81
CA PHE A 514 9.94 -9.07 -6.92
C PHE A 514 8.97 -10.24 -6.74
N GLY A 515 7.71 -9.93 -6.52
CA GLY A 515 6.66 -10.91 -6.23
C GLY A 515 5.61 -10.98 -7.33
N VAL A 516 5.14 -12.19 -7.60
CA VAL A 516 4.09 -12.50 -8.58
C VAL A 516 3.11 -13.51 -7.98
N ALA A 517 1.90 -13.58 -8.51
CA ALA A 517 0.98 -14.66 -8.18
C ALA A 517 1.56 -16.01 -8.64
N SER A 518 1.41 -17.06 -7.83
CA SER A 518 1.93 -18.39 -8.14
C SER A 518 1.34 -18.94 -9.45
N SER A 519 0.03 -18.73 -9.66
CA SER A 519 -0.66 -19.08 -10.90
C SER A 519 -0.13 -18.33 -12.12
N TRP A 520 0.17 -17.03 -11.96
CA TRP A 520 0.74 -16.22 -13.04
C TRP A 520 2.14 -16.71 -13.42
N ALA A 521 2.99 -17.03 -12.44
CA ALA A 521 4.33 -17.54 -12.72
C ALA A 521 4.31 -18.92 -13.41
N ALA A 522 3.34 -19.77 -13.07
CA ALA A 522 3.14 -21.06 -13.71
C ALA A 522 2.64 -20.90 -15.17
N ALA A 523 1.79 -19.90 -15.42
CA ALA A 523 1.26 -19.61 -16.75
C ALA A 523 2.26 -18.87 -17.67
N ASN A 524 3.19 -18.10 -17.11
CA ASN A 524 4.10 -17.23 -17.86
C ASN A 524 5.59 -17.48 -17.51
N PRO A 525 6.10 -18.72 -17.61
CA PRO A 525 7.44 -19.04 -17.13
C PRO A 525 8.57 -18.35 -17.92
N ASN A 526 8.45 -18.17 -19.24
CA ASN A 526 9.48 -17.48 -20.02
C ASN A 526 9.42 -15.96 -19.83
N THR A 527 8.21 -15.39 -19.77
CA THR A 527 8.02 -13.98 -19.40
C THR A 527 8.56 -13.67 -18.01
N HIS A 528 8.29 -14.52 -17.02
CA HIS A 528 8.81 -14.33 -15.67
C HIS A 528 10.35 -14.36 -15.68
N GLN A 529 10.97 -15.32 -16.36
CA GLN A 529 12.43 -15.36 -16.53
C GLN A 529 12.97 -14.08 -17.18
N ALA A 530 12.31 -13.58 -18.23
CA ALA A 530 12.69 -12.35 -18.92
C ALA A 530 12.61 -11.11 -17.99
N VAL A 531 11.57 -11.02 -17.15
CA VAL A 531 11.46 -9.96 -16.13
C VAL A 531 12.63 -10.03 -15.15
N ILE A 532 12.94 -11.21 -14.62
CA ILE A 532 14.06 -11.38 -13.68
C ILE A 532 15.39 -11.02 -14.36
N THR A 533 15.64 -11.44 -15.60
CA THR A 533 16.85 -11.07 -16.35
C THR A 533 16.98 -9.55 -16.51
N ALA A 534 15.89 -8.85 -16.83
CA ALA A 534 15.90 -7.39 -16.95
C ALA A 534 16.19 -6.70 -15.60
N LEU A 535 15.61 -7.20 -14.51
CA LEU A 535 15.80 -6.66 -13.17
C LEU A 535 17.21 -6.88 -12.64
N ILE A 536 17.84 -8.03 -12.92
CA ILE A 536 19.24 -8.27 -12.54
C ILE A 536 20.15 -7.24 -13.20
N LYS A 537 19.99 -6.99 -14.51
CA LYS A 537 20.76 -5.95 -15.23
C LYS A 537 20.55 -4.56 -14.64
N ALA A 538 19.30 -4.24 -14.28
CA ALA A 538 18.99 -2.95 -13.66
C ALA A 538 19.68 -2.81 -12.30
N CYS A 539 19.65 -3.85 -11.47
CA CYS A 539 20.33 -3.87 -10.17
C CYS A 539 21.84 -3.70 -10.31
N GLU A 540 22.47 -4.44 -11.23
CA GLU A 540 23.90 -4.31 -11.52
C GLU A 540 24.27 -2.89 -11.97
N TRP A 541 23.45 -2.30 -12.84
CA TRP A 541 23.66 -0.93 -13.32
C TRP A 541 23.50 0.10 -12.20
N ILE A 542 22.48 -0.04 -11.34
CA ILE A 542 22.26 0.85 -10.20
C ILE A 542 23.45 0.81 -9.23
N ASP A 543 24.03 -0.36 -8.99
CA ASP A 543 25.06 -0.53 -7.97
C ASP A 543 26.43 0.06 -8.36
N GLN A 544 26.59 0.54 -9.60
CA GLN A 544 27.74 1.33 -10.05
C GLN A 544 27.63 2.76 -9.51
N ALA A 545 28.67 3.23 -8.81
CA ALA A 545 28.65 4.52 -8.09
C ALA A 545 28.39 5.71 -9.01
N GLU A 546 28.92 5.67 -10.24
CA GLU A 546 28.75 6.67 -11.28
C GLU A 546 27.29 6.85 -11.73
N ASN A 547 26.46 5.81 -11.59
CA ASN A 547 25.08 5.82 -12.06
C ASN A 547 24.10 6.31 -10.97
N ARG A 548 24.49 6.26 -9.68
CA ARG A 548 23.59 6.55 -8.56
C ARG A 548 22.99 7.96 -8.59
N LYS A 549 23.71 8.94 -9.13
CA LYS A 549 23.19 10.31 -9.29
C LYS A 549 22.06 10.39 -10.33
N GLU A 550 22.22 9.70 -11.46
CA GLU A 550 21.16 9.57 -12.48
C GLU A 550 19.94 8.85 -11.90
N VAL A 551 20.14 7.82 -11.07
CA VAL A 551 19.03 7.14 -10.38
C VAL A 551 18.26 8.11 -9.48
N CYS A 552 18.95 8.98 -8.72
CA CYS A 552 18.28 9.97 -7.88
C CYS A 552 17.45 10.97 -8.70
N GLU A 553 17.97 11.42 -9.84
CA GLU A 553 17.25 12.29 -10.76
C GLU A 553 15.98 11.61 -11.29
N LEU A 554 16.08 10.34 -11.74
CA LEU A 554 14.93 9.56 -12.18
C LEU A 554 13.88 9.43 -11.08
N LEU A 555 14.27 8.97 -9.88
CA LEU A 555 13.35 8.75 -8.76
C LEU A 555 12.67 10.05 -8.28
N SER A 556 13.33 11.20 -8.44
CA SER A 556 12.77 12.51 -8.03
C SER A 556 11.56 12.94 -8.86
N GLN A 557 11.35 12.35 -10.05
CA GLN A 557 10.25 12.70 -10.94
C GLN A 557 8.88 12.39 -10.31
N GLY A 558 7.87 13.22 -10.63
CA GLY A 558 6.52 13.12 -10.08
C GLY A 558 5.82 11.77 -10.29
N ARG A 559 6.12 11.10 -11.41
CA ARG A 559 5.61 9.76 -11.76
C ARG A 559 6.21 8.62 -10.94
N TYR A 560 7.31 8.86 -10.21
CA TYR A 560 8.02 7.87 -9.40
C TYR A 560 7.91 8.18 -7.90
N VAL A 561 9.03 8.50 -7.23
CA VAL A 561 9.04 8.74 -5.78
C VAL A 561 8.52 10.14 -5.46
N ASN A 562 8.83 11.13 -6.31
CA ASN A 562 8.47 12.53 -6.10
C ASN A 562 9.03 13.11 -4.78
N ALA A 563 10.25 12.72 -4.44
CA ALA A 563 11.01 13.32 -3.33
C ALA A 563 12.09 14.25 -3.89
N PRO A 564 12.50 15.31 -3.16
CA PRO A 564 13.57 16.18 -3.62
C PRO A 564 14.85 15.38 -3.87
N GLN A 565 15.52 15.65 -5.00
CA GLN A 565 16.74 14.94 -5.38
C GLN A 565 17.82 14.98 -4.29
N GLU A 566 17.99 16.12 -3.62
CA GLU A 566 18.94 16.29 -2.51
C GLU A 566 18.67 15.37 -1.31
N ILE A 567 17.41 14.94 -1.11
CA ILE A 567 17.04 13.99 -0.06
C ILE A 567 17.38 12.57 -0.49
N LEU A 568 17.12 12.23 -1.76
CA LEU A 568 17.47 10.92 -2.33
C LEU A 568 18.99 10.70 -2.36
N GLU A 569 19.76 11.73 -2.72
CA GLU A 569 21.23 11.65 -2.80
C GLU A 569 21.87 11.33 -1.44
N LYS A 570 21.25 11.75 -0.34
CA LYS A 570 21.72 11.52 1.04
C LYS A 570 21.58 10.08 1.53
N SER A 571 20.93 9.19 0.78
CA SER A 571 20.88 7.75 1.06
C SER A 571 21.40 6.90 -0.09
N MET A 572 21.17 7.34 -1.34
CA MET A 572 21.53 6.58 -2.54
C MET A 572 23.00 6.68 -2.95
N LEU A 573 23.72 7.71 -2.50
CA LEU A 573 25.15 7.93 -2.82
C LEU A 573 26.11 7.32 -1.77
N GLY A 574 25.65 6.36 -0.97
CA GLY A 574 26.48 5.72 0.06
C GLY A 574 26.75 6.61 1.26
N THR A 575 25.81 7.53 1.56
CA THR A 575 25.82 8.33 2.78
C THR A 575 24.50 8.15 3.52
N PHE A 576 24.40 8.61 4.77
CA PHE A 576 23.15 8.68 5.49
C PHE A 576 23.18 9.78 6.56
N GLN A 577 22.07 10.48 6.77
CA GLN A 577 21.98 11.57 7.75
C GLN A 577 21.06 11.20 8.92
N PHE A 578 21.65 11.05 10.13
CA PHE A 578 20.91 10.67 11.34
C PHE A 578 20.24 11.87 12.03
N SER A 579 20.88 13.04 11.97
CA SER A 579 20.44 14.28 12.62
C SER A 579 20.50 15.46 11.67
N ARG A 580 19.59 16.43 11.83
CA ARG A 580 19.53 17.65 11.02
C ARG A 580 20.80 18.49 11.14
N ASP A 581 21.35 18.56 12.35
CA ASP A 581 22.46 19.44 12.70
C ASP A 581 23.83 18.79 12.44
N GLU A 582 23.84 17.53 11.98
CA GLU A 582 25.04 16.78 11.67
C GLU A 582 25.16 16.53 10.17
N ALA A 583 26.39 16.42 9.67
CA ALA A 583 26.63 16.05 8.29
C ALA A 583 26.20 14.60 8.04
N ALA A 584 25.84 14.30 6.79
CA ALA A 584 25.65 12.91 6.37
C ALA A 584 26.98 12.15 6.56
N VAL A 585 26.89 10.94 7.12
CA VAL A 585 28.03 10.06 7.36
C VAL A 585 28.14 9.03 6.24
N GLU A 586 29.37 8.54 6.01
CA GLU A 586 29.60 7.49 5.03
C GLU A 586 28.93 6.18 5.46
N ARG A 587 28.17 5.61 4.53
CA ARG A 587 27.43 4.35 4.63
C ARG A 587 27.38 3.71 3.24
N ALA A 588 28.51 3.23 2.74
CA ALA A 588 28.64 2.66 1.40
C ALA A 588 27.60 1.56 1.10
N ASP A 589 27.21 0.79 2.11
CA ASP A 589 26.26 -0.32 2.00
C ASP A 589 24.86 0.04 2.56
N PHE A 590 24.51 1.33 2.66
CA PHE A 590 23.17 1.75 3.10
C PHE A 590 22.07 1.16 2.21
N ASN A 591 22.26 1.16 0.88
CA ASN A 591 21.44 0.44 -0.09
C ASN A 591 22.37 -0.37 -1.01
N VAL A 592 22.18 -1.70 -1.04
CA VAL A 592 22.93 -2.58 -1.95
C VAL A 592 21.94 -3.23 -2.92
N PHE A 593 22.12 -3.00 -4.21
CA PHE A 593 21.20 -3.53 -5.22
C PHE A 593 21.71 -4.82 -5.89
N ASN A 594 23.03 -5.06 -5.98
CA ASN A 594 23.56 -6.24 -6.69
C ASN A 594 24.72 -6.94 -5.98
N ARG A 595 25.62 -6.19 -5.32
CA ARG A 595 26.76 -6.78 -4.59
C ARG A 595 26.30 -7.78 -3.53
N TYR A 596 27.21 -8.67 -3.12
CA TYR A 596 26.96 -9.66 -2.05
C TYR A 596 25.84 -10.66 -2.34
N SER A 597 25.62 -10.96 -3.63
CA SER A 597 24.48 -11.77 -4.08
C SER A 597 23.14 -11.22 -3.56
N ALA A 598 23.01 -9.89 -3.49
CA ALA A 598 21.81 -9.19 -3.03
C ALA A 598 20.54 -9.67 -3.71
N ASN A 599 20.63 -10.05 -4.99
CA ASN A 599 19.46 -10.43 -5.77
C ASN A 599 19.05 -11.89 -5.65
N PHE A 600 19.92 -12.75 -5.10
CA PHE A 600 19.63 -14.17 -4.99
C PHE A 600 18.53 -14.40 -3.93
N PRO A 601 17.45 -15.13 -4.25
CA PRO A 601 16.34 -15.36 -3.31
C PRO A 601 16.69 -16.46 -2.31
N TRP A 602 17.53 -16.14 -1.33
CA TRP A 602 17.96 -17.06 -0.27
C TRP A 602 16.78 -17.64 0.51
N ARG A 603 16.71 -18.97 0.60
CA ARG A 603 15.71 -19.63 1.45
C ARG A 603 16.00 -19.44 2.94
N SER A 604 17.24 -19.20 3.34
CA SER A 604 17.59 -18.82 4.72
C SER A 604 16.85 -17.56 5.16
N HIS A 605 16.80 -16.54 4.29
CA HIS A 605 16.05 -15.31 4.53
C HIS A 605 14.56 -15.57 4.72
N ALA A 606 13.96 -16.41 3.86
CA ALA A 606 12.55 -16.78 3.98
C ALA A 606 12.25 -17.49 5.32
N ILE A 607 13.11 -18.43 5.72
CA ILE A 607 12.98 -19.16 7.00
C ILE A 607 13.11 -18.18 8.17
N TRP A 608 14.01 -17.19 8.11
CA TRP A 608 14.11 -16.16 9.13
C TRP A 608 12.81 -15.36 9.26
N PHE A 609 12.22 -14.90 8.17
CA PHE A 609 10.93 -14.19 8.20
C PHE A 609 9.80 -15.05 8.76
N LEU A 610 9.70 -16.31 8.34
CA LEU A 610 8.71 -17.27 8.91
C LEU A 610 8.92 -17.45 10.42
N THR A 611 10.18 -17.52 10.86
CA THR A 611 10.56 -17.62 12.27
C THR A 611 10.12 -16.38 13.05
N GLN A 612 10.26 -15.18 12.48
CA GLN A 612 9.77 -13.95 13.12
C GLN A 612 8.23 -13.88 13.16
N MET A 613 7.54 -14.36 12.12
CA MET A 613 6.07 -14.44 12.12
C MET A 613 5.56 -15.34 13.26
N VAL A 614 6.23 -16.48 13.49
CA VAL A 614 5.96 -17.36 14.63
C VAL A 614 6.29 -16.66 15.94
N ARG A 615 7.46 -16.00 16.05
CA ARG A 615 7.93 -15.30 17.26
C ARG A 615 6.90 -14.32 17.79
N TRP A 616 6.22 -13.61 16.90
CA TRP A 616 5.27 -12.55 17.22
C TRP A 616 3.81 -12.99 17.12
N GLY A 617 3.54 -14.30 17.13
CA GLY A 617 2.18 -14.84 17.25
C GLY A 617 1.28 -14.55 16.06
N GLN A 618 1.88 -14.18 14.93
CA GLN A 618 1.15 -13.92 13.69
C GLN A 618 0.72 -15.24 13.01
N LEU A 619 1.31 -16.37 13.43
CA LEU A 619 0.98 -17.72 12.99
C LEU A 619 0.57 -18.56 14.20
N ARG A 620 -0.64 -19.13 14.16
CA ARG A 620 -1.23 -19.88 15.27
C ARG A 620 -1.16 -21.40 15.10
N ASP A 621 -1.07 -21.87 13.87
CA ASP A 621 -0.98 -23.30 13.56
C ASP A 621 0.48 -23.67 13.28
N PRO A 622 0.97 -24.84 13.73
CA PRO A 622 2.31 -25.31 13.42
C PRO A 622 2.40 -25.74 11.94
N PHE A 623 3.50 -25.41 11.27
CA PHE A 623 3.76 -25.76 9.87
C PHE A 623 5.26 -26.01 9.65
N ASP A 624 5.59 -26.62 8.51
CA ASP A 624 6.98 -26.84 8.09
C ASP A 624 7.55 -25.58 7.42
N LEU A 625 8.49 -24.91 8.10
CA LEU A 625 9.10 -23.66 7.63
C LEU A 625 9.91 -23.88 6.35
N GLN A 626 10.60 -25.02 6.23
CA GLN A 626 11.43 -25.35 5.06
C GLN A 626 10.56 -25.55 3.82
N ARG A 627 9.44 -26.25 3.99
CA ARG A 627 8.47 -26.47 2.91
C ARG A 627 7.91 -25.15 2.38
N ILE A 628 7.49 -24.24 3.27
CA ILE A 628 6.95 -22.94 2.85
C ILE A 628 8.03 -22.09 2.17
N ALA A 629 9.23 -22.03 2.74
CA ALA A 629 10.36 -21.33 2.12
C ALA A 629 10.65 -21.85 0.70
N LYS A 630 10.64 -23.17 0.50
CA LYS A 630 10.84 -23.80 -0.83
C LYS A 630 9.71 -23.49 -1.81
N LEU A 631 8.46 -23.42 -1.36
CA LEU A 631 7.31 -23.10 -2.21
C LEU A 631 7.32 -21.65 -2.68
N VAL A 632 7.74 -20.73 -1.82
CA VAL A 632 7.62 -19.29 -2.07
C VAL A 632 8.89 -18.70 -2.70
N TYR A 633 10.08 -19.06 -2.22
CA TYR A 633 11.35 -18.57 -2.74
C TYR A 633 11.90 -19.56 -3.77
N GLN A 634 11.93 -19.10 -5.03
CA GLN A 634 12.18 -19.91 -6.23
C GLN A 634 13.53 -19.58 -6.89
N PRO A 635 14.68 -19.96 -6.29
CA PRO A 635 16.01 -19.68 -6.85
C PRO A 635 16.23 -20.31 -8.22
N GLU A 636 15.56 -21.40 -8.57
CA GLU A 636 15.68 -22.01 -9.90
C GLU A 636 15.28 -21.07 -11.04
N ILE A 637 14.29 -20.19 -10.82
CA ILE A 637 13.89 -19.18 -11.80
C ILE A 637 15.01 -18.13 -11.93
N TYR A 638 15.58 -17.70 -10.80
CA TYR A 638 16.74 -16.81 -10.77
C TYR A 638 17.93 -17.38 -11.54
N ARG A 639 18.31 -18.64 -11.26
CA ARG A 639 19.45 -19.31 -11.91
C ARG A 639 19.28 -19.35 -13.43
N LYS A 640 18.08 -19.69 -13.92
CA LYS A 640 17.76 -19.67 -15.35
C LYS A 640 17.89 -18.27 -15.95
N ALA A 641 17.41 -17.25 -15.25
CA ALA A 641 17.54 -15.86 -15.69
C ALA A 641 19.01 -15.42 -15.75
N ALA A 642 19.77 -15.66 -14.68
CA ALA A 642 21.18 -15.28 -14.53
C ALA A 642 22.14 -16.04 -15.45
N ALA A 643 21.83 -17.29 -15.82
CA ALA A 643 22.65 -18.07 -16.77
C ALA A 643 22.83 -17.34 -18.12
N SER A 644 21.83 -16.57 -18.55
CA SER A 644 21.89 -15.75 -19.77
C SER A 644 22.83 -14.54 -19.67
N LEU A 645 23.25 -14.18 -18.44
CA LEU A 645 24.09 -13.02 -18.13
C LEU A 645 25.52 -13.40 -17.76
N ALA A 646 25.87 -14.70 -17.79
CA ALA A 646 27.17 -15.22 -17.35
C ALA A 646 27.57 -14.78 -15.92
N ILE A 647 26.58 -14.60 -15.04
CA ILE A 647 26.78 -14.29 -13.63
C ILE A 647 27.06 -15.59 -12.88
N ASP A 648 28.07 -15.57 -12.01
CA ASP A 648 28.37 -16.71 -11.13
C ASP A 648 27.34 -16.80 -9.99
N LEU A 649 26.95 -18.01 -9.64
CA LEU A 649 25.78 -18.27 -8.80
C LEU A 649 26.13 -19.08 -7.56
N PRO A 650 25.47 -18.86 -6.41
CA PRO A 650 25.77 -19.64 -5.22
C PRO A 650 25.44 -21.13 -5.39
N GLN A 651 26.27 -22.05 -4.88
CA GLN A 651 25.95 -23.49 -4.96
C GLN A 651 24.80 -23.91 -4.03
N ALA A 652 24.59 -23.16 -2.94
CA ALA A 652 23.56 -23.45 -1.94
C ALA A 652 22.44 -22.40 -1.99
N ASP A 653 21.23 -22.81 -1.63
CA ASP A 653 20.07 -21.91 -1.51
C ASP A 653 19.91 -21.35 -0.08
N ILE A 654 20.76 -21.78 0.84
CA ILE A 654 20.68 -21.51 2.28
C ILE A 654 22.09 -21.17 2.77
N LYS A 655 22.19 -20.15 3.62
CA LYS A 655 23.40 -19.77 4.35
C LYS A 655 23.06 -19.42 5.81
N PRO A 656 23.97 -19.64 6.78
CA PRO A 656 23.80 -19.07 8.12
C PRO A 656 23.84 -17.54 8.05
N GLU A 657 23.22 -16.89 9.03
CA GLU A 657 23.24 -15.43 9.20
C GLU A 657 23.78 -15.07 10.59
N GLY A 658 24.41 -13.91 10.75
CA GLY A 658 24.85 -13.42 12.05
C GLY A 658 26.20 -13.98 12.52
N ILE A 659 27.07 -14.42 11.60
CA ILE A 659 28.35 -15.05 11.96
C ILE A 659 29.58 -14.37 11.34
N HIS A 660 29.40 -13.55 10.31
CA HIS A 660 30.47 -12.89 9.58
C HIS A 660 30.46 -11.39 9.86
N GLY A 661 31.45 -10.89 10.63
CA GLY A 661 31.61 -9.47 10.93
C GLY A 661 32.37 -8.65 9.89
N GLU A 662 32.94 -9.32 8.90
CA GLU A 662 33.69 -8.71 7.80
C GLU A 662 33.27 -9.37 6.48
N ALA A 663 33.77 -8.83 5.37
CA ALA A 663 33.57 -9.43 4.06
C ALA A 663 34.10 -10.87 4.04
N TRP A 664 33.35 -11.78 3.42
CA TRP A 664 33.65 -13.20 3.38
C TRP A 664 33.41 -13.78 1.99
N GLN A 665 33.67 -15.07 1.84
CA GLN A 665 33.70 -15.77 0.57
C GLN A 665 32.77 -16.98 0.62
N LEU A 666 31.82 -17.05 -0.32
CA LEU A 666 30.89 -18.16 -0.46
C LEU A 666 31.21 -18.96 -1.72
N ALA A 667 31.05 -20.29 -1.67
CA ALA A 667 31.22 -21.13 -2.84
C ALA A 667 30.16 -20.83 -3.92
N GLY A 668 30.62 -20.35 -5.07
CA GLY A 668 29.84 -20.24 -6.31
C GLY A 668 30.02 -21.47 -7.20
N GLU A 669 29.21 -21.55 -8.26
CA GLU A 669 29.24 -22.66 -9.23
C GLU A 669 30.58 -22.72 -9.97
N GLN A 670 31.17 -21.57 -10.31
CA GLN A 670 32.46 -21.50 -11.02
C GLN A 670 33.59 -20.90 -10.17
N HIS A 671 33.29 -19.85 -9.41
CA HIS A 671 34.26 -19.10 -8.62
C HIS A 671 33.73 -18.83 -7.21
N SER A 672 34.55 -18.20 -6.38
CA SER A 672 34.13 -17.74 -5.06
C SER A 672 33.38 -16.42 -5.17
N LEU A 673 32.24 -16.32 -4.48
CA LEU A 673 31.39 -15.13 -4.43
C LEU A 673 31.77 -14.27 -3.22
N ALA A 674 32.03 -12.99 -3.47
CA ALA A 674 32.26 -12.02 -2.41
C ALA A 674 30.94 -11.69 -1.71
N MET A 675 30.91 -11.88 -0.39
CA MET A 675 29.78 -11.60 0.48
C MET A 675 30.13 -10.50 1.48
N GLY A 676 29.13 -9.74 1.91
CA GLY A 676 29.28 -8.70 2.94
C GLY A 676 29.09 -9.25 4.35
N SER A 677 29.34 -8.40 5.36
CA SER A 677 29.03 -8.71 6.77
C SER A 677 27.55 -9.04 6.93
N ASP A 678 27.21 -9.96 7.84
CA ASP A 678 25.83 -10.41 8.11
C ASP A 678 25.46 -10.38 9.60
N LEU A 679 26.23 -9.68 10.43
CA LEU A 679 26.00 -9.63 11.88
C LEU A 679 24.65 -9.00 12.24
N PHE A 680 23.99 -9.60 13.23
CA PHE A 680 23.01 -8.92 14.06
C PHE A 680 23.74 -8.07 15.10
N PHE A 681 23.20 -6.90 15.42
CA PHE A 681 23.85 -5.94 16.32
C PHE A 681 24.07 -6.45 17.75
N ASP A 682 23.28 -7.44 18.17
CA ASP A 682 23.34 -8.07 19.49
C ASP A 682 24.22 -9.33 19.53
N GLY A 683 24.87 -9.68 18.40
CA GLY A 683 25.76 -10.83 18.28
C GLY A 683 25.03 -12.18 18.18
N ASN A 684 23.71 -12.20 18.04
CA ASN A 684 22.98 -13.43 17.77
C ASN A 684 23.36 -14.01 16.40
N ALA A 685 23.26 -15.33 16.28
CA ALA A 685 23.42 -16.05 15.02
C ALA A 685 22.14 -16.83 14.70
N PHE A 686 21.79 -16.90 13.42
CA PHE A 686 20.65 -17.64 12.92
C PHE A 686 21.10 -18.80 12.03
N ASP A 687 20.89 -20.02 12.55
CA ASP A 687 21.06 -21.27 11.81
C ASP A 687 19.71 -21.65 11.17
N PRO A 688 19.54 -21.52 9.84
CA PRO A 688 18.30 -21.84 9.15
C PRO A 688 17.95 -23.33 9.20
N GLU A 689 18.86 -24.23 9.57
CA GLU A 689 18.54 -25.64 9.83
C GLU A 689 17.96 -25.86 11.24
N LYS A 690 18.06 -24.87 12.14
CA LYS A 690 17.56 -24.93 13.52
C LYS A 690 16.76 -23.68 13.92
N PRO A 691 15.73 -23.29 13.13
CA PRO A 691 14.99 -22.05 13.38
C PRO A 691 14.25 -22.06 14.74
N ILE A 692 13.84 -23.23 15.21
CA ILE A 692 13.13 -23.36 16.50
C ILE A 692 14.08 -23.17 17.69
N ASP A 693 15.36 -23.54 17.56
CA ASP A 693 16.35 -23.30 18.62
C ASP A 693 16.70 -21.81 18.71
N TYR A 694 16.78 -21.12 17.58
CA TYR A 694 16.88 -19.66 17.54
C TYR A 694 15.69 -18.99 18.25
N LEU A 695 14.46 -19.46 18.00
CA LEU A 695 13.23 -18.98 18.65
C LEU A 695 13.29 -19.13 20.18
N LYS A 696 13.72 -20.29 20.68
CA LYS A 696 13.86 -20.55 22.13
C LYS A 696 14.85 -19.63 22.81
N ALA A 697 15.87 -19.18 22.08
CA ALA A 697 16.90 -18.28 22.61
C ALA A 697 16.43 -16.82 22.73
N GLN A 698 15.28 -16.47 22.17
CA GLN A 698 14.79 -15.08 22.19
C GLN A 698 14.20 -14.69 23.54
N PRO A 699 14.64 -13.59 24.18
CA PRO A 699 14.20 -13.20 25.52
C PRO A 699 12.77 -12.65 25.55
N VAL A 700 12.32 -12.04 24.45
CA VAL A 700 10.98 -11.49 24.29
C VAL A 700 10.35 -12.13 23.07
N SER A 701 9.19 -12.75 23.26
CA SER A 701 8.37 -13.38 22.22
C SER A 701 6.91 -13.43 22.67
N ASN A 702 6.01 -13.58 21.71
CA ASN A 702 4.57 -13.69 21.93
C ASN A 702 4.03 -14.82 21.05
N LEU A 703 4.43 -16.06 21.36
CA LEU A 703 4.19 -17.21 20.49
C LEU A 703 2.69 -17.54 20.37
N GLY A 704 2.21 -17.68 19.14
CA GLY A 704 0.83 -18.09 18.83
C GLY A 704 0.62 -19.60 18.86
N CYS A 705 1.70 -20.39 18.86
CA CYS A 705 1.72 -21.85 18.92
C CYS A 705 2.81 -22.36 19.86
N SER A 706 2.63 -23.58 20.38
CA SER A 706 3.62 -24.20 21.29
C SER A 706 4.90 -24.61 20.56
N ILE A 707 6.04 -24.50 21.25
CA ILE A 707 7.35 -24.93 20.74
C ILE A 707 7.36 -26.44 20.44
N GLU A 708 6.69 -27.26 21.24
CA GLU A 708 6.58 -28.70 21.00
C GLU A 708 5.89 -29.00 19.67
N ALA A 709 4.78 -28.33 19.37
CA ALA A 709 4.06 -28.50 18.11
C ALA A 709 4.89 -28.05 16.89
N LEU A 710 5.65 -26.97 17.02
CA LEU A 710 6.57 -26.50 15.98
C LEU A 710 7.71 -27.50 15.73
N LEU A 711 8.28 -28.10 16.77
CA LEU A 711 9.30 -29.15 16.63
C LEU A 711 8.75 -30.39 15.94
N GLN A 712 7.50 -30.77 16.19
CA GLN A 712 6.84 -31.88 15.49
C GLN A 712 6.64 -31.58 14.00
N ALA A 713 6.26 -30.35 13.65
CA ALA A 713 6.09 -29.92 12.26
C ALA A 713 7.42 -29.67 11.52
N ASN A 714 8.54 -29.53 12.24
CA ASN A 714 9.87 -29.26 11.69
C ASN A 714 10.89 -30.30 12.22
N PRO A 715 10.74 -31.59 11.86
CA PRO A 715 11.62 -32.63 12.36
C PRO A 715 13.07 -32.39 11.90
N SER A 716 14.01 -32.42 12.83
CA SER A 716 15.44 -32.36 12.48
C SER A 716 15.81 -33.52 11.56
N LYS A 717 16.67 -33.30 10.56
CA LYS A 717 17.16 -34.34 9.62
C LYS A 717 17.68 -35.62 10.31
N ARG A 718 18.06 -35.55 11.59
CA ARG A 718 18.47 -36.72 12.40
C ARG A 718 17.33 -37.66 12.83
N SER A 719 16.07 -37.29 12.62
CA SER A 719 14.89 -38.03 13.11
C SER A 719 14.05 -38.73 12.03
N LEU A 720 14.40 -38.55 10.76
CA LEU A 720 13.72 -39.23 9.65
C LEU A 720 14.28 -40.64 9.50
N SER A 721 13.44 -41.65 9.76
CA SER A 721 13.77 -43.04 9.43
C SER A 721 13.81 -43.23 7.89
N PRO A 722 14.61 -44.18 7.36
CA PRO A 722 14.78 -44.40 5.92
C PRO A 722 13.48 -44.64 5.14
N ASP A 723 12.40 -45.06 5.82
CA ASP A 723 11.12 -45.35 5.20
C ASP A 723 10.32 -44.09 4.81
N THR A 724 10.70 -42.91 5.33
CA THR A 724 9.99 -41.64 5.03
C THR A 724 10.47 -40.97 3.74
N GLU A 725 11.70 -41.24 3.30
CA GLU A 725 12.26 -40.67 2.05
C GLU A 725 11.60 -41.26 0.80
N ARG A 726 11.05 -42.49 0.88
CA ARG A 726 10.36 -43.14 -0.26
C ARG A 726 8.99 -42.54 -0.58
N LEU A 727 8.30 -41.95 0.39
CA LEU A 727 6.95 -41.39 0.17
C LEU A 727 6.98 -39.98 -0.46
N THR A 728 8.14 -39.32 -0.46
CA THR A 728 8.31 -37.99 -1.09
C THR A 728 8.64 -38.05 -2.58
N GLU A 729 9.14 -39.18 -3.09
CA GLU A 729 9.41 -39.36 -4.53
C GLU A 729 8.14 -39.66 -5.35
N GLU A 730 7.13 -40.33 -4.76
CA GLU A 730 5.89 -40.67 -5.47
C GLU A 730 4.90 -39.50 -5.61
N ALA A 731 5.10 -38.39 -4.89
CA ALA A 731 4.29 -37.17 -5.02
C ALA A 731 4.86 -36.15 -6.03
N SER A 732 5.97 -36.47 -6.69
CA SER A 732 6.62 -35.63 -7.72
C SER A 732 6.42 -36.16 -9.15
N GLN A 733 5.42 -37.02 -9.38
CA GLN A 733 4.93 -37.40 -10.72
C GLN A 733 3.62 -36.71 -11.05
#